data_AF-A0A7V6PZB9-F1
#
_entry.id   AF-A0A7V6PZB9-F1
#
_cell.length_a   1.000
_cell.length_b   1.000
_cell.length_c   1.000
_cell.angle_alpha   90.00
_cell.angle_beta   90.00
_cell.angle_gamma   90.00
#
_symmetry.space_group_name_H-M   'P 1'
#
loop_
_entity.id
_entity.type
_entity.pdbx_description
1 polymer ?
#
loop_
_entity_poly.entity_id
_entity_poly.type
_entity_poly.pdbx_seq_one_letter_code
_entity_poly.pdbx_strand_id
1 'polypeptide(L)'
;MELLKKCKYFLLFVLLVMLGSIILFFPDTVGVADNSDYYRVLQPLGLTSDKSLKYFYFQEKYDYVKEFDNLLEHIVFIINPGVGNITAYESTQFLFLKTAQLINGILCYLKDKTIATFDIKVLGVLLLLIHCAAVVMIWKNIRSKHKWWNVIFLLVLILIYFDVGYLAYYNSFFGEAINLVGFLLWFSSVLYLIKKEKTGYSYSMLLLYFISFIILVGAKAANVPLAVFVVIFSLLLLFKEKKAGKRLLILAGVVFLSAASIYYYMAIPKWIHNVTRYHTVFYGILKGSEEPEKDLEFLGIDKKYAVLADTNAYGNHGEYDIDSDEFSKDVYEKAGTFNILRYYITHPSRLLEKMDISAEASLSLRPPYLGNYTKEASEEIVKHCTKFSMWENIRKSFTGFALPTIIAVFLIYICLALHKLWEYKNKYVLKEYYLDISARVMLLLFAAAQFIIPVVGNGEADLAKHMFLFNVFFDMMLFVMFVDIVEIIIIVPRYRIIAEYVKNHIKNHKIAKVLVFVPLAAIIAGIFLFQAHNKNDTLSFGKFEGKTLVWEIVEETDEYYFVICKDIVAKRAFSSECSNLWIESDIRKWLNDEDEGGFLSQFNNNEKMAIKTVQLKTVLAPAYKKYAESGYQPHYWFSVPGKTIQNYDNSYAMVSEERVFLLSIKEWESYKFDKKKGAMYWLRTPYTNENVVRVVGKDGYVYHKLADMKEVGVVPAMYIRKDMVVKQG
;
A
#
# COMPACT_ATOMS: atom_id res chain seq x y z
N MET A 1 -32.78 18.68 -24.27
CA MET A 1 -31.56 17.85 -24.44
C MET A 1 -30.46 18.13 -23.40
N GLU A 2 -30.19 19.39 -23.03
CA GLU A 2 -29.18 19.72 -22.00
C GLU A 2 -29.61 19.28 -20.58
N LEU A 3 -30.90 19.42 -20.25
CA LEU A 3 -31.48 18.92 -18.99
C LEU A 3 -31.24 17.40 -18.83
N LEU A 4 -31.54 16.61 -19.86
CA LEU A 4 -31.31 15.16 -19.89
C LEU A 4 -29.84 14.78 -19.67
N LYS A 5 -28.89 15.57 -20.21
CA LYS A 5 -27.46 15.36 -19.96
C LYS A 5 -27.08 15.66 -18.51
N LYS A 6 -27.62 16.73 -17.92
CA LYS A 6 -27.42 17.07 -16.49
C LYS A 6 -28.00 15.97 -15.58
N CYS A 7 -29.20 15.48 -15.88
CA CYS A 7 -29.83 14.37 -15.15
C CYS A 7 -28.98 13.09 -15.19
N LYS A 8 -28.34 12.77 -16.32
CA LYS A 8 -27.48 11.58 -16.42
C LYS A 8 -26.25 11.64 -15.51
N TYR A 9 -25.55 12.78 -15.45
CA TYR A 9 -24.36 12.91 -14.61
C TYR A 9 -24.73 12.93 -13.13
N PHE A 10 -25.86 13.56 -12.78
CA PHE A 10 -26.40 13.53 -11.42
C PHE A 10 -26.81 12.11 -11.01
N LEU A 11 -27.51 11.37 -11.88
CA LEU A 11 -27.86 9.98 -11.60
C LEU A 11 -26.61 9.12 -11.40
N LEU A 12 -25.59 9.27 -12.25
CA LEU A 12 -24.32 8.55 -12.06
C LEU A 12 -23.66 8.91 -10.73
N PHE A 13 -23.64 10.20 -10.36
CA PHE A 13 -23.13 10.65 -9.07
C PHE A 13 -23.84 9.93 -7.91
N VAL A 14 -25.18 9.89 -7.91
CA VAL A 14 -25.97 9.20 -6.88
C VAL A 14 -25.66 7.70 -6.84
N LEU A 15 -25.58 7.03 -8.00
CA LEU A 15 -25.23 5.61 -8.08
C LEU A 15 -23.84 5.31 -7.49
N LEU A 16 -22.86 6.17 -7.79
CA LEU A 16 -21.51 6.03 -7.24
C LEU A 16 -21.47 6.28 -5.73
N VAL A 17 -22.20 7.28 -5.23
CA VAL A 17 -22.32 7.53 -3.78
C VAL A 17 -22.95 6.33 -3.07
N MET A 18 -24.00 5.74 -3.63
CA MET A 18 -24.60 4.52 -3.07
C MET A 18 -23.61 3.36 -3.04
N LEU A 19 -22.89 3.12 -4.14
CA LEU A 19 -21.87 2.08 -4.22
C LEU A 19 -20.77 2.29 -3.16
N GLY A 20 -20.18 3.48 -3.08
CA GLY A 20 -19.15 3.80 -2.10
C GLY A 20 -19.66 3.70 -0.66
N SER A 21 -20.92 4.06 -0.42
CA SER A 21 -21.55 3.94 0.90
C SER A 21 -21.75 2.48 1.30
N ILE A 22 -22.15 1.61 0.37
CA ILE A 22 -22.23 0.16 0.60
C ILE A 22 -20.86 -0.39 0.98
N ILE A 23 -19.80 0.04 0.29
CA ILE A 23 -18.43 -0.42 0.57
C ILE A 23 -17.99 0.02 1.97
N LEU A 24 -18.18 1.30 2.31
CA LEU A 24 -17.65 1.90 3.54
C LEU A 24 -18.48 1.63 4.79
N PHE A 25 -19.80 1.50 4.69
CA PHE A 25 -20.69 1.57 5.84
C PHE A 25 -21.61 0.36 6.01
N PHE A 26 -21.67 -0.59 5.06
CA PHE A 26 -22.62 -1.72 5.11
C PHE A 26 -21.95 -3.10 4.91
N PRO A 27 -22.34 -4.16 5.65
CA PRO A 27 -23.17 -4.14 6.86
C PRO A 27 -22.47 -3.44 8.04
N ASP A 28 -21.14 -3.57 8.10
CA ASP A 28 -20.30 -2.92 9.10
C ASP A 28 -19.45 -1.81 8.48
N THR A 29 -19.22 -0.78 9.29
CA THR A 29 -18.31 0.33 8.96
C THR A 29 -16.88 -0.19 8.83
N VAL A 30 -16.19 0.25 7.78
CA VAL A 30 -14.78 -0.06 7.57
C VAL A 30 -13.94 1.21 7.50
N GLY A 31 -12.78 1.17 8.15
CA GLY A 31 -11.80 2.26 8.16
C GLY A 31 -10.37 1.72 8.21
N VAL A 32 -9.41 2.55 8.64
CA VAL A 32 -8.04 2.10 8.90
C VAL A 32 -7.69 2.39 10.35
N ALA A 33 -7.14 1.40 11.06
CA ALA A 33 -6.67 1.54 12.44
C ALA A 33 -5.53 2.57 12.55
N ASP A 34 -5.38 3.15 13.74
CA ASP A 34 -4.29 4.06 14.06
C ASP A 34 -2.94 3.31 14.10
N ASN A 35 -1.91 3.85 13.44
CA ASN A 35 -0.53 3.34 13.51
C ASN A 35 0.36 4.16 14.46
N SER A 36 -0.23 5.01 15.31
CA SER A 36 0.34 6.10 16.12
C SER A 36 0.41 7.47 15.42
N ASP A 37 0.15 7.54 14.12
CA ASP A 37 0.12 8.82 13.41
C ASP A 37 -1.09 9.68 13.77
N TYR A 38 -2.19 9.11 14.28
CA TYR A 38 -3.41 9.90 14.51
C TYR A 38 -3.21 10.98 15.55
N TYR A 39 -2.31 10.77 16.51
CA TYR A 39 -2.08 11.72 17.60
C TYR A 39 -1.77 13.15 17.12
N ARG A 40 -0.97 13.31 16.05
CA ARG A 40 -0.63 14.63 15.49
C ARG A 40 -1.81 15.37 14.85
N VAL A 41 -2.92 14.67 14.63
CA VAL A 41 -4.16 15.22 14.05
C VAL A 41 -5.26 15.33 15.09
N LEU A 42 -5.44 14.31 15.93
CA LEU A 42 -6.43 14.29 17.01
C LEU A 42 -6.18 15.38 18.04
N GLN A 43 -4.91 15.53 18.46
CA GLN A 43 -4.56 16.46 19.53
C GLN A 43 -4.88 17.92 19.16
N PRO A 44 -4.51 18.46 17.98
CA PRO A 44 -4.89 19.83 17.59
C PRO A 44 -6.39 20.03 17.33
N LEU A 45 -7.16 18.94 17.20
CA LEU A 45 -8.62 18.97 17.04
C LEU A 45 -9.38 18.82 18.36
N GLY A 46 -8.66 18.65 19.47
CA GLY A 46 -9.24 18.40 20.79
C GLY A 46 -10.04 17.10 20.86
N LEU A 47 -9.51 16.05 20.22
CA LEU A 47 -10.06 14.70 20.22
C LEU A 47 -9.14 13.72 20.96
N THR A 48 -9.72 12.70 21.57
CA THR A 48 -9.01 11.57 22.19
C THR A 48 -9.34 10.25 21.50
N SER A 49 -8.46 9.26 21.64
CA SER A 49 -8.64 7.91 21.07
C SER A 49 -8.37 6.82 22.10
N ASP A 50 -8.94 5.65 21.88
CA ASP A 50 -8.66 4.46 22.67
C ASP A 50 -7.36 3.82 22.18
N LYS A 51 -6.31 3.97 22.99
CA LYS A 51 -4.97 3.45 22.68
C LYS A 51 -4.93 1.92 22.60
N SER A 52 -5.89 1.21 23.22
CA SER A 52 -5.95 -0.26 23.19
C SER A 52 -6.34 -0.81 21.81
N LEU A 53 -7.01 0.01 20.98
CA LEU A 53 -7.43 -0.37 19.63
C LEU A 53 -6.35 -0.18 18.57
N LYS A 54 -5.30 0.59 18.90
CA LYS A 54 -4.21 0.95 17.99
C LYS A 54 -3.63 -0.28 17.29
N TYR A 55 -3.35 -0.16 15.99
CA TYR A 55 -2.96 -1.22 15.06
C TYR A 55 -4.02 -2.30 14.78
N PHE A 56 -4.78 -2.72 15.80
CA PHE A 56 -5.62 -3.91 15.73
C PHE A 56 -7.02 -3.66 15.19
N TYR A 57 -7.65 -2.55 15.59
CA TYR A 57 -9.05 -2.24 15.28
C TYR A 57 -9.21 -0.80 14.81
N PHE A 58 -10.14 -0.60 13.88
CA PHE A 58 -10.60 0.72 13.48
C PHE A 58 -11.53 1.29 14.55
N GLN A 59 -11.28 2.53 14.98
CA GLN A 59 -12.16 3.26 15.90
C GLN A 59 -13.08 4.20 15.12
N GLU A 60 -14.41 4.04 15.32
CA GLU A 60 -15.43 4.85 14.63
C GLU A 60 -15.69 6.20 15.29
N LYS A 61 -15.78 6.22 16.62
CA LYS A 61 -16.12 7.42 17.40
C LYS A 61 -14.97 7.86 18.28
N TYR A 62 -14.74 9.16 18.35
CA TYR A 62 -13.66 9.79 19.13
C TYR A 62 -14.26 10.80 20.09
N ASP A 63 -13.85 10.78 21.33
CA ASP A 63 -14.39 11.70 22.32
C ASP A 63 -13.75 13.09 22.16
N TYR A 64 -14.55 14.14 22.36
CA TYR A 64 -14.01 15.46 22.55
C TYR A 64 -13.39 15.57 23.94
N VAL A 65 -12.37 16.42 24.09
CA VAL A 65 -11.76 16.71 25.41
C VAL A 65 -12.74 17.36 26.40
N LYS A 66 -13.89 17.83 25.92
CA LYS A 66 -15.03 18.32 26.71
C LYS A 66 -16.34 18.14 25.94
N GLU A 67 -17.45 18.08 26.66
CA GLU A 67 -18.80 18.04 26.08
C GLU A 67 -19.35 19.46 25.83
N PHE A 68 -20.38 19.56 24.98
CA PHE A 68 -21.03 20.82 24.64
C PHE A 68 -22.56 20.68 24.66
N ASP A 69 -23.23 21.62 25.34
CA ASP A 69 -24.70 21.68 25.43
C ASP A 69 -25.33 22.62 24.40
N ASN A 70 -24.52 23.33 23.62
CA ASN A 70 -25.01 24.15 22.51
C ASN A 70 -24.02 24.21 21.34
N LEU A 71 -24.56 24.52 20.16
CA LEU A 71 -23.80 24.53 18.91
C LEU A 71 -22.76 25.66 18.83
N LEU A 72 -23.02 26.81 19.46
CA LEU A 72 -22.11 27.97 19.36
C LEU A 72 -20.79 27.67 20.07
N GLU A 73 -20.84 27.09 21.27
CA GLU A 73 -19.63 26.67 21.99
C GLU A 73 -18.82 25.64 21.21
N HIS A 74 -19.49 24.71 20.54
CA HIS A 74 -18.84 23.72 19.69
C HIS A 74 -18.17 24.35 18.46
N ILE A 75 -18.83 25.32 17.80
CA ILE A 75 -18.24 26.06 16.67
C ILE A 75 -17.00 26.84 17.11
N VAL A 76 -17.07 27.54 18.25
CA VAL A 76 -15.92 28.26 18.81
C VAL A 76 -14.78 27.30 19.11
N PHE A 77 -15.09 26.14 19.67
CA PHE A 77 -14.11 25.09 19.93
C PHE A 77 -13.46 24.55 18.65
N ILE A 78 -14.21 24.28 17.58
CA ILE A 78 -13.61 23.81 16.31
C ILE A 78 -12.57 24.80 15.77
N ILE A 79 -12.84 26.10 15.91
CA ILE A 79 -11.91 27.15 15.46
C ILE A 79 -10.67 27.15 16.35
N ASN A 80 -10.87 27.20 17.67
CA ASN A 80 -9.81 27.19 18.67
C ASN A 80 -10.15 26.23 19.81
N PRO A 81 -9.66 24.98 19.75
CA PRO A 81 -9.95 23.97 20.76
C PRO A 81 -9.38 24.26 22.15
N GLY A 82 -8.50 25.25 22.29
CA GLY A 82 -7.82 25.57 23.56
C GLY A 82 -6.74 24.56 23.96
N VAL A 83 -6.46 23.56 23.10
CA VAL A 83 -5.33 22.65 23.22
C VAL A 83 -4.21 23.14 22.30
N GLY A 84 -3.02 23.40 22.84
CA GLY A 84 -1.89 23.91 22.05
C GLY A 84 -1.45 22.89 21.00
N ASN A 85 -1.03 23.29 19.79
CA ASN A 85 -0.52 22.36 18.76
C ASN A 85 0.90 21.89 19.13
N ILE A 86 1.03 20.97 20.08
CA ILE A 86 2.32 20.47 20.60
C ILE A 86 3.15 19.84 19.48
N THR A 87 2.48 19.18 18.53
CA THR A 87 3.17 18.52 17.42
C THR A 87 3.66 19.48 16.33
N ALA A 88 3.16 20.72 16.34
CA ALA A 88 3.33 21.73 15.30
C ALA A 88 3.02 21.21 13.88
N TYR A 89 2.14 20.20 13.77
CA TYR A 89 1.79 19.60 12.49
C TYR A 89 0.77 20.48 11.77
N GLU A 90 1.12 20.89 10.55
CA GLU A 90 0.27 21.71 9.68
C GLU A 90 -0.13 20.92 8.43
N SER A 91 -1.43 20.90 8.11
CA SER A 91 -1.96 20.14 6.97
C SER A 91 -3.30 20.70 6.48
N THR A 92 -3.54 20.61 5.17
CA THR A 92 -4.85 20.90 4.57
C THR A 92 -5.93 19.94 5.04
N GLN A 93 -5.55 18.79 5.62
CA GLN A 93 -6.49 17.82 6.19
C GLN A 93 -7.37 18.42 7.29
N PHE A 94 -6.86 19.37 8.07
CA PHE A 94 -7.64 20.04 9.12
C PHE A 94 -8.88 20.77 8.59
N LEU A 95 -8.85 21.26 7.34
CA LEU A 95 -10.02 21.89 6.72
C LEU A 95 -11.20 20.90 6.62
N PHE A 96 -10.93 19.69 6.16
CA PHE A 96 -11.94 18.64 5.98
C PHE A 96 -12.41 18.10 7.33
N LEU A 97 -11.49 17.91 8.27
CA LEU A 97 -11.81 17.44 9.61
C LEU A 97 -12.66 18.43 10.39
N LYS A 98 -12.30 19.72 10.41
CA LYS A 98 -13.11 20.75 11.06
C LYS A 98 -14.50 20.90 10.42
N THR A 99 -14.58 20.76 9.10
CA THR A 99 -15.88 20.71 8.39
C THR A 99 -16.70 19.49 8.81
N ALA A 100 -16.07 18.32 8.92
CA ALA A 100 -16.74 17.10 9.39
C ALA A 100 -17.16 17.22 10.87
N GLN A 101 -16.33 17.80 11.74
CA GLN A 101 -16.67 18.08 13.13
C GLN A 101 -17.91 18.97 13.21
N LEU A 102 -17.97 20.05 12.42
CA LEU A 102 -19.13 20.93 12.38
C LEU A 102 -20.41 20.19 11.98
N ILE A 103 -20.36 19.39 10.90
CA ILE A 103 -21.50 18.61 10.44
C ILE A 103 -21.92 17.61 11.51
N ASN A 104 -20.97 16.89 12.12
CA ASN A 104 -21.23 15.94 13.20
C ASN A 104 -21.88 16.63 14.41
N GLY A 105 -21.36 17.77 14.84
CA GLY A 105 -21.89 18.55 15.95
C GLY A 105 -23.34 18.99 15.72
N ILE A 106 -23.67 19.45 14.49
CA ILE A 106 -25.06 19.76 14.11
C ILE A 106 -25.94 18.51 14.22
N LEU A 107 -25.49 17.36 13.71
CA LEU A 107 -26.26 16.11 13.76
C LEU A 107 -26.50 15.63 15.20
N CYS A 108 -25.45 15.63 16.04
CA CYS A 108 -25.54 15.26 17.46
C CYS A 108 -26.48 16.20 18.21
N TYR A 109 -26.34 17.52 18.05
CA TYR A 109 -27.20 18.49 18.73
C TYR A 109 -28.67 18.40 18.31
N LEU A 110 -28.94 18.13 17.02
CA LEU A 110 -30.31 17.93 16.54
C LEU A 110 -30.95 16.68 17.15
N LYS A 111 -30.17 15.63 17.39
CA LYS A 111 -30.64 14.33 17.88
C LYS A 111 -30.71 14.26 19.41
N ASP A 112 -29.62 14.59 20.08
CA ASP A 112 -29.39 14.29 21.49
C ASP A 112 -29.29 15.56 22.36
N LYS A 113 -29.32 16.76 21.76
CA LYS A 113 -29.12 18.09 22.40
C LYS A 113 -27.76 18.31 23.07
N THR A 114 -26.90 17.30 23.07
CA THR A 114 -25.52 17.37 23.55
C THR A 114 -24.55 16.92 22.45
N ILE A 115 -23.31 17.37 22.55
CA ILE A 115 -22.22 16.99 21.64
C ILE A 115 -21.06 16.50 22.49
N ALA A 116 -20.81 15.19 22.50
CA ALA A 116 -19.72 14.57 23.27
C ALA A 116 -18.70 13.84 22.39
N THR A 117 -19.13 13.32 21.23
CA THR A 117 -18.31 12.47 20.36
C THR A 117 -18.29 12.96 18.93
N PHE A 118 -17.16 12.76 18.24
CA PHE A 118 -17.00 12.91 16.81
C PHE A 118 -17.06 11.54 16.10
N ASP A 119 -18.02 11.34 15.21
CA ASP A 119 -18.13 10.15 14.35
C ASP A 119 -17.37 10.37 13.03
N ILE A 120 -16.31 9.56 12.81
CA ILE A 120 -15.44 9.68 11.63
C ILE A 120 -16.17 9.38 10.32
N LYS A 121 -17.32 8.70 10.35
CA LYS A 121 -18.13 8.44 9.14
C LYS A 121 -18.59 9.72 8.47
N VAL A 122 -18.75 10.82 9.20
CA VAL A 122 -19.10 12.12 8.63
C VAL A 122 -17.99 12.63 7.70
N LEU A 123 -16.72 12.45 8.08
CA LEU A 123 -15.58 12.68 7.19
C LEU A 123 -15.63 11.72 5.99
N GLY A 124 -15.92 10.45 6.25
CA GLY A 124 -16.07 9.41 5.25
C GLY A 124 -17.03 9.79 4.12
N VAL A 125 -18.23 10.24 4.50
CA VAL A 125 -19.27 10.70 3.56
C VAL A 125 -18.81 11.95 2.82
N LEU A 126 -18.25 12.94 3.51
CA LEU A 126 -17.76 14.17 2.88
C LEU A 126 -16.74 13.88 1.78
N LEU A 127 -15.73 13.06 2.07
CA LEU A 127 -14.69 12.69 1.12
C LEU A 127 -15.23 11.82 -0.02
N LEU A 128 -16.17 10.91 0.27
CA LEU A 128 -16.83 10.10 -0.76
C LEU A 128 -17.63 10.95 -1.75
N LEU A 129 -18.34 11.98 -1.29
CA LEU A 129 -19.07 12.91 -2.17
C LEU A 129 -18.10 13.63 -3.12
N ILE A 130 -16.96 14.09 -2.60
CA ILE A 130 -15.93 14.76 -3.40
C ILE A 130 -15.32 13.78 -4.42
N HIS A 131 -15.00 12.56 -3.99
CA HIS A 131 -14.51 11.48 -4.83
C HIS A 131 -15.46 11.23 -6.00
N CYS A 132 -16.74 11.00 -5.71
CA CYS A 132 -17.75 10.70 -6.73
C CYS A 132 -17.90 11.84 -7.73
N ALA A 133 -17.88 13.09 -7.27
CA ALA A 133 -17.92 14.26 -8.15
C ALA A 133 -16.70 14.29 -9.10
N ALA A 134 -15.50 14.02 -8.57
CA ALA A 134 -14.27 13.97 -9.36
C ALA A 134 -14.31 12.84 -10.41
N VAL A 135 -14.74 11.63 -10.05
CA VAL A 135 -14.87 10.49 -10.98
C VAL A 135 -15.88 10.80 -12.09
N VAL A 136 -17.03 11.39 -11.76
CA VAL A 136 -18.01 11.84 -12.76
C VAL A 136 -17.41 12.87 -13.71
N MET A 137 -16.59 13.79 -13.21
CA MET A 137 -15.89 14.79 -14.04
C MET A 137 -14.83 14.16 -14.95
N ILE A 138 -14.01 13.22 -14.44
CA ILE A 138 -13.04 12.46 -15.24
C ILE A 138 -13.77 11.74 -16.38
N TRP A 139 -14.82 10.99 -16.04
CA TRP A 139 -15.63 10.26 -17.01
C TRP A 139 -16.39 11.16 -18.01
N LYS A 140 -16.73 12.39 -17.61
CA LYS A 140 -17.31 13.38 -18.52
C LYS A 140 -16.29 13.89 -19.53
N ASN A 141 -15.03 14.01 -19.14
CA ASN A 141 -13.97 14.56 -19.99
C ASN A 141 -13.33 13.50 -20.91
N ILE A 142 -13.21 12.26 -20.46
CA ILE A 142 -12.71 11.13 -21.28
C ILE A 142 -13.86 10.50 -22.05
N ARG A 143 -13.80 10.55 -23.40
CA ARG A 143 -14.84 9.99 -24.27
C ARG A 143 -14.27 9.37 -25.53
N SER A 144 -14.66 8.13 -25.79
CA SER A 144 -14.52 7.48 -27.08
C SER A 144 -15.70 7.79 -28.00
N LYS A 145 -15.45 7.75 -29.32
CA LYS A 145 -16.47 7.82 -30.38
C LYS A 145 -17.50 6.70 -30.25
N HIS A 146 -17.07 5.52 -29.79
CA HIS A 146 -17.94 4.37 -29.58
C HIS A 146 -18.46 4.35 -28.14
N LYS A 147 -19.79 4.43 -27.97
CA LYS A 147 -20.42 4.65 -26.66
C LYS A 147 -20.14 3.52 -25.65
N TRP A 148 -20.00 2.27 -26.09
CA TRP A 148 -19.72 1.12 -25.23
C TRP A 148 -18.37 1.24 -24.50
N TRP A 149 -17.32 1.75 -25.17
CA TRP A 149 -16.03 1.98 -24.51
C TRP A 149 -16.10 3.01 -23.39
N ASN A 150 -17.03 3.97 -23.46
CA ASN A 150 -17.25 4.88 -22.33
C ASN A 150 -17.79 4.15 -21.10
N VAL A 151 -18.60 3.10 -21.26
CA VAL A 151 -19.06 2.27 -20.14
C VAL A 151 -17.87 1.50 -19.57
N ILE A 152 -17.04 0.91 -20.42
CA ILE A 152 -15.84 0.17 -19.98
C ILE A 152 -14.87 1.09 -19.24
N PHE A 153 -14.62 2.31 -19.73
CA PHE A 153 -13.79 3.30 -19.01
C PHE A 153 -14.35 3.65 -17.63
N LEU A 154 -15.68 3.75 -17.49
CA LEU A 154 -16.30 3.95 -16.19
C LEU A 154 -16.10 2.74 -15.27
N LEU A 155 -16.30 1.52 -15.80
CA LEU A 155 -16.11 0.29 -15.04
C LEU A 155 -14.67 0.12 -14.55
N VAL A 156 -13.67 0.49 -15.37
CA VAL A 156 -12.25 0.47 -14.95
C VAL A 156 -11.98 1.54 -13.89
N LEU A 157 -12.53 2.75 -14.02
CA LEU A 157 -12.43 3.76 -12.96
C LEU A 157 -13.06 3.28 -11.65
N ILE A 158 -14.22 2.61 -11.72
CA ILE A 158 -14.87 2.03 -10.54
C ILE A 158 -14.00 0.92 -9.95
N LEU A 159 -13.52 -0.01 -10.79
CA LEU A 159 -12.65 -1.11 -10.36
C LEU A 159 -11.44 -0.61 -9.57
N ILE A 160 -10.79 0.45 -10.04
CA ILE A 160 -9.59 1.01 -9.41
C ILE A 160 -9.95 1.86 -8.19
N TYR A 161 -10.76 2.91 -8.37
CA TYR A 161 -10.92 3.98 -7.37
C TYR A 161 -12.05 3.73 -6.37
N PHE A 162 -12.91 2.72 -6.59
CA PHE A 162 -13.83 2.22 -5.57
C PHE A 162 -13.29 0.97 -4.88
N ASP A 163 -12.02 0.62 -5.07
CA ASP A 163 -11.41 -0.44 -4.28
C ASP A 163 -11.35 -0.02 -2.80
N VAL A 164 -11.70 -0.94 -1.90
CA VAL A 164 -11.71 -0.66 -0.46
C VAL A 164 -10.32 -0.31 0.09
N GLY A 165 -9.25 -0.78 -0.55
CA GLY A 165 -7.89 -0.39 -0.24
C GLY A 165 -7.65 1.12 -0.34
N TYR A 166 -8.39 1.82 -1.22
CA TYR A 166 -8.40 3.27 -1.29
C TYR A 166 -9.46 3.90 -0.38
N LEU A 167 -10.70 3.41 -0.44
CA LEU A 167 -11.82 4.07 0.23
C LEU A 167 -11.75 3.97 1.76
N ALA A 168 -11.16 2.92 2.33
CA ALA A 168 -11.10 2.74 3.79
C ALA A 168 -10.38 3.91 4.50
N TYR A 169 -9.45 4.59 3.83
CA TYR A 169 -8.79 5.79 4.36
C TYR A 169 -9.76 6.97 4.60
N TYR A 170 -10.97 6.96 4.03
CA TYR A 170 -11.95 8.03 4.27
C TYR A 170 -12.50 8.01 5.69
N ASN A 171 -12.50 6.84 6.34
CA ASN A 171 -12.85 6.66 7.75
C ASN A 171 -11.56 6.57 8.57
N SER A 172 -10.71 7.60 8.49
CA SER A 172 -9.37 7.59 9.06
C SER A 172 -8.77 9.00 9.15
N PHE A 173 -7.80 9.20 10.05
CA PHE A 173 -7.05 10.46 10.17
C PHE A 173 -5.75 10.47 9.34
N PHE A 174 -5.61 9.59 8.36
CA PHE A 174 -4.49 9.60 7.43
C PHE A 174 -4.66 10.66 6.33
N GLY A 175 -3.60 11.43 6.06
CA GLY A 175 -3.57 12.42 4.97
C GLY A 175 -3.70 11.80 3.57
N GLU A 176 -3.50 10.48 3.43
CA GLU A 176 -3.77 9.65 2.26
C GLU A 176 -5.17 9.89 1.67
N ALA A 177 -6.18 10.04 2.54
CA ALA A 177 -7.55 10.32 2.13
C ALA A 177 -7.66 11.62 1.32
N ILE A 178 -6.96 12.66 1.79
CA ILE A 178 -6.92 13.98 1.17
C ILE A 178 -6.08 13.97 -0.10
N ASN A 179 -4.99 13.20 -0.11
CA ASN A 179 -4.19 12.96 -1.30
C ASN A 179 -5.04 12.40 -2.46
N LEU A 180 -5.87 11.39 -2.18
CA LEU A 180 -6.72 10.77 -3.18
C LEU A 180 -7.75 11.76 -3.76
N VAL A 181 -8.55 12.41 -2.91
CA VAL A 181 -9.58 13.35 -3.40
C VAL A 181 -8.98 14.59 -4.07
N GLY A 182 -7.87 15.11 -3.53
CA GLY A 182 -7.14 16.25 -4.06
C GLY A 182 -6.62 15.97 -5.46
N PHE A 183 -5.97 14.82 -5.66
CA PHE A 183 -5.49 14.40 -6.97
C PHE A 183 -6.64 14.15 -7.96
N LEU A 184 -7.69 13.41 -7.58
CA LEU A 184 -8.80 13.12 -8.49
C LEU A 184 -9.49 14.41 -8.97
N LEU A 185 -9.74 15.37 -8.07
CA LEU A 185 -10.28 16.68 -8.43
C LEU A 185 -9.33 17.45 -9.36
N TRP A 186 -8.04 17.48 -9.03
CA TRP A 186 -7.04 18.16 -9.82
C TRP A 186 -6.93 17.58 -11.23
N PHE A 187 -6.79 16.26 -11.34
CA PHE A 187 -6.69 15.55 -12.61
C PHE A 187 -7.96 15.72 -13.45
N SER A 188 -9.14 15.71 -12.82
CA SER A 188 -10.41 15.99 -13.50
C SER A 188 -10.43 17.41 -14.12
N SER A 189 -9.80 18.37 -13.43
CA SER A 189 -9.65 19.76 -13.90
C SER A 189 -8.64 19.85 -15.04
N VAL A 190 -7.51 19.13 -14.95
CA VAL A 190 -6.53 19.02 -16.05
C VAL A 190 -7.19 18.48 -17.32
N LEU A 191 -7.95 17.38 -17.23
CA LEU A 191 -8.69 16.82 -18.37
C LEU A 191 -9.70 17.81 -18.95
N TYR A 192 -10.37 18.61 -18.10
CA TYR A 192 -11.25 19.68 -18.56
C TYR A 192 -10.48 20.75 -19.33
N LEU A 193 -9.34 21.21 -18.81
CA LEU A 193 -8.50 22.24 -19.42
C LEU A 193 -7.97 21.79 -20.78
N ILE A 194 -7.47 20.55 -20.89
CA ILE A 194 -7.06 19.94 -22.17
C ILE A 194 -8.22 19.95 -23.16
N LYS A 195 -9.40 19.47 -22.76
CA LYS A 195 -10.58 19.43 -23.63
C LYS A 195 -11.06 20.81 -24.09
N LYS A 196 -10.81 21.84 -23.29
CA LYS A 196 -11.25 23.22 -23.53
C LYS A 196 -10.16 24.14 -24.08
N GLU A 197 -8.99 23.59 -24.40
CA GLU A 197 -7.85 24.34 -24.95
C GLU A 197 -8.24 25.24 -26.13
N LYS A 198 -9.15 24.79 -27.00
CA LYS A 198 -9.59 25.54 -28.19
C LYS A 198 -10.68 26.59 -27.92
N THR A 199 -11.49 26.41 -26.88
CA THR A 199 -12.67 27.26 -26.60
C THR A 199 -12.48 28.21 -25.42
N GLY A 200 -11.34 28.12 -24.73
CA GLY A 200 -11.00 28.90 -23.55
C GLY A 200 -11.48 28.26 -22.25
N TYR A 201 -10.81 28.63 -21.14
CA TYR A 201 -11.00 27.99 -19.84
C TYR A 201 -12.18 28.59 -19.05
N SER A 202 -12.74 27.86 -18.09
CA SER A 202 -13.70 28.44 -17.13
C SER A 202 -12.96 29.00 -15.93
N TYR A 203 -13.39 30.15 -15.39
CA TYR A 203 -12.86 30.68 -14.13
C TYR A 203 -12.97 29.66 -12.99
N SER A 204 -14.14 29.02 -12.86
CA SER A 204 -14.37 28.00 -11.83
C SER A 204 -13.45 26.79 -11.94
N MET A 205 -13.10 26.38 -13.17
CA MET A 205 -12.23 25.22 -13.38
C MET A 205 -10.75 25.55 -13.19
N LEU A 206 -10.35 26.79 -13.47
CA LEU A 206 -9.02 27.27 -13.12
C LEU A 206 -8.86 27.39 -11.60
N LEU A 207 -9.88 27.91 -10.90
CA LEU A 207 -9.89 27.94 -9.44
C LEU A 207 -9.83 26.52 -8.86
N LEU A 208 -10.68 25.61 -9.34
CA LEU A 208 -10.67 24.22 -8.90
C LEU A 208 -9.31 23.56 -9.15
N TYR A 209 -8.67 23.81 -10.29
CA TYR A 209 -7.33 23.33 -10.61
C TYR A 209 -6.29 23.78 -9.57
N PHE A 210 -6.22 25.07 -9.22
CA PHE A 210 -5.24 25.53 -8.24
C PHE A 210 -5.58 25.08 -6.81
N ILE A 211 -6.84 25.21 -6.40
CA ILE A 211 -7.28 24.86 -5.04
C ILE A 211 -7.07 23.36 -4.77
N SER A 212 -7.45 22.48 -5.71
CA SER A 212 -7.27 21.03 -5.52
C SER A 212 -5.78 20.63 -5.44
N PHE A 213 -4.90 21.31 -6.18
CA PHE A 213 -3.48 21.02 -6.08
C PHE A 213 -2.85 21.58 -4.79
N ILE A 214 -3.30 22.73 -4.30
CA ILE A 214 -2.86 23.26 -3.00
C ILE A 214 -3.32 22.36 -1.86
N ILE A 215 -4.56 21.85 -1.94
CA ILE A 215 -5.05 20.80 -1.03
C ILE A 215 -4.12 19.60 -1.06
N LEU A 216 -3.75 19.12 -2.26
CA LEU A 216 -2.84 17.98 -2.42
C LEU A 216 -1.45 18.27 -1.83
N VAL A 217 -0.83 19.41 -2.13
CA VAL A 217 0.50 19.77 -1.61
C VAL A 217 0.49 19.86 -0.08
N GLY A 218 -0.54 20.49 0.49
CA GLY A 218 -0.63 20.64 1.94
C GLY A 218 -1.15 19.41 2.68
N ALA A 219 -1.57 18.35 2.00
CA ALA A 219 -1.99 17.11 2.67
C ALA A 219 -0.80 16.43 3.35
N LYS A 220 0.36 16.43 2.67
CA LYS A 220 1.65 15.97 3.21
C LYS A 220 2.80 16.75 2.59
N ALA A 221 3.77 17.15 3.40
CA ALA A 221 4.95 17.86 2.92
C ALA A 221 5.78 17.08 1.89
N ALA A 222 5.71 15.74 1.88
CA ALA A 222 6.31 14.90 0.84
C ALA A 222 5.77 15.16 -0.58
N ASN A 223 4.65 15.88 -0.72
CA ASN A 223 4.03 16.24 -1.99
C ASN A 223 4.58 17.54 -2.57
N VAL A 224 5.29 18.37 -1.76
CA VAL A 224 5.83 19.66 -2.19
C VAL A 224 6.64 19.60 -3.48
N PRO A 225 7.52 18.59 -3.72
CA PRO A 225 8.29 18.52 -4.96
C PRO A 225 7.43 18.47 -6.23
N LEU A 226 6.19 17.99 -6.13
CA LEU A 226 5.27 17.90 -7.27
C LEU A 226 4.81 19.28 -7.77
N ALA A 227 4.84 20.31 -6.90
CA ALA A 227 4.41 21.66 -7.23
C ALA A 227 5.24 22.29 -8.36
N VAL A 228 6.51 21.94 -8.49
CA VAL A 228 7.38 22.42 -9.57
C VAL A 228 6.80 22.06 -10.93
N PHE A 229 6.35 20.82 -11.13
CA PHE A 229 5.79 20.39 -12.40
C PHE A 229 4.44 21.05 -12.69
N VAL A 230 3.64 21.32 -11.65
CA VAL A 230 2.35 22.02 -11.79
C VAL A 230 2.53 23.48 -12.11
N VAL A 231 3.52 24.15 -11.51
CA VAL A 231 3.88 25.53 -11.86
C VAL A 231 4.28 25.59 -13.33
N ILE A 232 5.16 24.69 -13.79
CA ILE A 232 5.56 24.61 -15.21
C ILE A 232 4.33 24.39 -16.11
N PHE A 233 3.47 23.43 -15.78
CA PHE A 233 2.24 23.17 -16.54
C PHE A 233 1.27 24.38 -16.51
N SER A 234 1.19 25.11 -15.40
CA SER A 234 0.35 26.30 -15.27
C SER A 234 0.84 27.44 -16.15
N LEU A 235 2.16 27.64 -16.26
CA LEU A 235 2.74 28.62 -17.16
C LEU A 235 2.43 28.28 -18.63
N LEU A 236 2.36 26.98 -18.97
CA LEU A 236 1.94 26.54 -20.30
C LEU A 236 0.50 26.97 -20.65
N LEU A 237 -0.40 27.12 -19.67
CA LEU A 237 -1.77 27.61 -19.89
C LEU A 237 -1.80 29.07 -20.35
N LEU A 238 -0.82 29.89 -19.94
CA LEU A 238 -0.73 31.31 -20.32
C LEU A 238 -0.47 31.50 -21.81
N PHE A 239 0.21 30.57 -22.48
CA PHE A 239 0.46 30.72 -23.93
C PHE A 239 -0.82 30.66 -24.77
N LYS A 240 -1.89 30.04 -24.25
CA LYS A 240 -3.17 29.89 -24.96
C LYS A 240 -4.24 30.86 -24.50
N GLU A 241 -4.28 31.18 -23.22
CA GLU A 241 -5.34 32.03 -22.69
C GLU A 241 -5.08 33.50 -23.06
N LYS A 242 -6.03 34.09 -23.79
CA LYS A 242 -5.94 35.47 -24.28
C LYS A 242 -6.65 36.45 -23.36
N LYS A 243 -7.62 36.01 -22.55
CA LYS A 243 -8.40 36.90 -21.68
C LYS A 243 -7.58 37.33 -20.45
N ALA A 244 -7.37 38.64 -20.31
CA ALA A 244 -6.55 39.23 -19.25
C ALA A 244 -6.94 38.74 -17.83
N GLY A 245 -8.22 38.73 -17.49
CA GLY A 245 -8.67 38.30 -16.16
C GLY A 245 -8.34 36.83 -15.83
N LYS A 246 -8.35 35.93 -16.82
CA LYS A 246 -7.96 34.53 -16.60
C LYS A 246 -6.45 34.34 -16.57
N ARG A 247 -5.70 35.13 -17.36
CA ARG A 247 -4.23 35.17 -17.26
C ARG A 247 -3.79 35.63 -15.88
N LEU A 248 -4.44 36.68 -15.35
CA LEU A 248 -4.22 37.16 -13.98
C LEU A 248 -4.54 36.06 -12.96
N LEU A 249 -5.66 35.35 -13.12
CA LEU A 249 -6.01 34.22 -12.26
C LEU A 249 -4.93 33.11 -12.30
N ILE A 250 -4.41 32.77 -13.49
CA ILE A 250 -3.34 31.77 -13.63
C ILE A 250 -2.06 32.24 -12.94
N LEU A 251 -1.64 33.49 -13.14
CA LEU A 251 -0.46 34.05 -12.49
C LEU A 251 -0.61 34.11 -10.97
N ALA A 252 -1.76 34.58 -10.47
CA ALA A 252 -2.07 34.60 -9.05
C ALA A 252 -2.09 33.17 -8.47
N GLY A 253 -2.67 32.21 -9.19
CA GLY A 253 -2.67 30.80 -8.82
C GLY A 253 -1.26 30.21 -8.73
N VAL A 254 -0.36 30.54 -9.67
CA VAL A 254 1.05 30.11 -9.65
C VAL A 254 1.80 30.70 -8.45
N VAL A 255 1.59 31.99 -8.16
CA VAL A 255 2.21 32.66 -7.00
C VAL A 255 1.71 32.03 -5.70
N PHE A 256 0.39 31.86 -5.57
CA PHE A 256 -0.21 31.29 -4.37
C PHE A 256 0.16 29.82 -4.17
N LEU A 257 0.20 29.02 -5.24
CA LEU A 257 0.67 27.63 -5.18
C LEU A 257 2.15 27.57 -4.73
N SER A 258 3.00 28.41 -5.31
CA SER A 258 4.42 28.46 -4.93
C SER A 258 4.59 28.87 -3.46
N ALA A 259 3.87 29.92 -3.02
CA ALA A 259 3.88 30.38 -1.65
C ALA A 259 3.38 29.32 -0.66
N ALA A 260 2.27 28.64 -0.98
CA ALA A 260 1.74 27.54 -0.18
C ALA A 260 2.75 26.38 -0.10
N SER A 261 3.41 26.04 -1.21
CA SER A 261 4.41 24.97 -1.26
C SER A 261 5.63 25.29 -0.39
N ILE A 262 6.11 26.53 -0.44
CA ILE A 262 7.20 27.02 0.43
C ILE A 262 6.77 26.99 1.89
N TYR A 263 5.55 27.47 2.20
CA TYR A 263 5.01 27.45 3.55
C TYR A 263 4.95 26.03 4.13
N TYR A 264 4.36 25.07 3.42
CA TYR A 264 4.26 23.69 3.91
C TYR A 264 5.62 22.99 4.04
N TYR A 265 6.61 23.38 3.24
CA TYR A 265 7.98 22.91 3.41
C TYR A 265 8.65 23.49 4.66
N MET A 266 8.48 24.79 4.91
CA MET A 266 9.03 25.46 6.09
C MET A 266 8.30 25.10 7.39
N ALA A 267 7.04 24.69 7.30
CA ALA A 267 6.22 24.29 8.45
C ALA A 267 6.49 22.86 8.93
N ILE A 268 7.42 22.12 8.32
CA ILE A 268 7.78 20.77 8.77
C ILE A 268 8.48 20.87 10.14
N PRO A 269 7.94 20.21 11.20
CA PRO A 269 8.58 20.21 12.51
C PRO A 269 9.95 19.52 12.51
N LYS A 270 10.89 20.02 13.33
CA LYS A 270 12.24 19.45 13.49
C LYS A 270 12.21 17.95 13.82
N TRP A 271 11.29 17.51 14.69
CA TRP A 271 11.17 16.10 15.08
C TRP A 271 10.83 15.19 13.89
N ILE A 272 9.99 15.64 12.93
CA ILE A 272 9.69 14.88 11.71
C ILE A 272 10.97 14.74 10.87
N HIS A 273 11.74 15.82 10.70
CA HIS A 273 13.01 15.77 9.99
C HIS A 273 14.00 14.80 10.64
N ASN A 274 14.16 14.84 11.95
CA ASN A 274 15.06 13.92 12.66
C ASN A 274 14.66 12.46 12.47
N VAL A 275 13.39 12.12 12.69
CA VAL A 275 12.86 10.75 12.52
C VAL A 275 13.05 10.25 11.09
N THR A 276 12.71 11.06 10.09
CA THR A 276 12.87 10.68 8.67
C THR A 276 14.34 10.51 8.25
N ARG A 277 15.24 11.36 8.74
CA ARG A 277 16.69 11.23 8.52
C ARG A 277 17.26 9.99 9.20
N TYR A 278 16.83 9.71 10.43
CA TYR A 278 17.18 8.49 11.13
C TYR A 278 16.82 7.25 10.29
N HIS A 279 15.56 7.16 9.87
CA HIS A 279 15.12 6.03 9.04
C HIS A 279 15.85 5.95 7.71
N THR A 280 16.14 7.08 7.09
CA THR A 280 16.89 7.11 5.81
C THR A 280 18.28 6.51 5.95
N VAL A 281 19.01 6.83 7.03
CA VAL A 281 20.37 6.32 7.28
C VAL A 281 20.30 4.89 7.79
N PHE A 282 19.68 4.65 8.94
CA PHE A 282 19.81 3.41 9.70
C PHE A 282 18.83 2.32 9.26
N TYR A 283 17.63 2.72 8.82
CA TYR A 283 16.57 1.82 8.35
C TYR A 283 16.42 1.81 6.81
N GLY A 284 17.36 2.46 6.11
CA GLY A 284 17.38 2.60 4.66
C GLY A 284 18.75 2.20 4.13
N ILE A 285 19.70 3.14 4.14
CA ILE A 285 21.05 2.96 3.60
C ILE A 285 21.79 1.80 4.29
N LEU A 286 21.84 1.78 5.62
CA LEU A 286 22.58 0.75 6.35
C LEU A 286 21.83 -0.57 6.48
N LYS A 287 20.50 -0.54 6.31
CA LYS A 287 19.66 -1.72 6.51
C LYS A 287 20.05 -2.82 5.52
N GLY A 288 20.49 -3.96 6.02
CA GLY A 288 21.04 -5.05 5.19
C GLY A 288 22.27 -4.66 4.36
N SER A 289 23.09 -3.70 4.81
CA SER A 289 24.39 -3.41 4.18
C SER A 289 25.44 -4.42 4.64
N GLU A 290 26.31 -4.85 3.72
CA GLU A 290 27.48 -5.69 4.03
C GLU A 290 28.62 -4.87 4.67
N GLU A 291 28.66 -3.55 4.41
CA GLU A 291 29.76 -2.67 4.84
C GLU A 291 29.22 -1.37 5.49
N PRO A 292 28.43 -1.45 6.58
CA PRO A 292 27.75 -0.30 7.16
C PRO A 292 28.70 0.83 7.61
N GLU A 293 29.92 0.50 8.03
CA GLU A 293 30.94 1.49 8.39
C GLU A 293 31.42 2.32 7.19
N LYS A 294 31.54 1.71 6.00
CA LYS A 294 31.94 2.42 4.78
C LYS A 294 30.81 3.31 4.26
N ASP A 295 29.58 2.85 4.39
CA ASP A 295 28.40 3.65 4.05
C ASP A 295 28.29 4.91 4.94
N LEU A 296 28.55 4.76 6.25
CA LEU A 296 28.62 5.90 7.18
C LEU A 296 29.77 6.85 6.83
N GLU A 297 30.96 6.31 6.54
CA GLU A 297 32.12 7.11 6.13
C GLU A 297 31.84 7.92 4.86
N PHE A 298 31.15 7.35 3.87
CA PHE A 298 30.72 8.07 2.67
C PHE A 298 29.80 9.25 3.00
N LEU A 299 28.89 9.07 3.95
CA LEU A 299 27.98 10.13 4.43
C LEU A 299 28.68 11.15 5.34
N GLY A 300 29.94 10.91 5.71
CA GLY A 300 30.70 11.72 6.68
C GLY A 300 30.27 11.49 8.13
N ILE A 301 29.52 10.41 8.40
CA ILE A 301 29.02 10.03 9.72
C ILE A 301 30.03 9.09 10.39
N ASP A 302 30.19 9.23 11.70
CA ASP A 302 31.13 8.42 12.48
C ASP A 302 30.73 6.94 12.48
N LYS A 303 31.71 6.05 12.28
CA LYS A 303 31.55 4.59 12.27
C LYS A 303 30.99 4.05 13.59
N LYS A 304 31.13 4.79 14.70
CA LYS A 304 30.53 4.44 16.00
C LYS A 304 29.01 4.22 15.91
N TYR A 305 28.31 4.81 14.93
CA TYR A 305 26.87 4.66 14.75
C TYR A 305 26.47 3.42 13.93
N ALA A 306 27.41 2.62 13.43
CA ALA A 306 27.10 1.42 12.62
C ALA A 306 26.23 0.40 13.39
N VAL A 307 26.34 0.37 14.71
CA VAL A 307 25.53 -0.48 15.61
C VAL A 307 24.04 -0.17 15.57
N LEU A 308 23.64 1.00 15.06
CA LEU A 308 22.24 1.38 14.88
C LEU A 308 21.65 0.89 13.55
N ALA A 309 22.42 0.19 12.70
CA ALA A 309 21.89 -0.42 11.49
C ALA A 309 20.68 -1.33 11.79
N ASP A 310 19.73 -1.40 10.86
CA ASP A 310 18.49 -2.17 10.96
C ASP A 310 17.50 -1.69 12.06
N THR A 311 17.77 -0.59 12.76
CA THR A 311 16.88 -0.03 13.77
C THR A 311 16.01 1.11 13.23
N ASN A 312 14.88 1.39 13.89
CA ASN A 312 13.98 2.51 13.56
C ASN A 312 13.98 3.54 14.71
N ALA A 313 13.54 4.76 14.43
CA ALA A 313 13.60 5.88 15.38
C ALA A 313 12.69 5.71 16.60
N TYR A 314 11.77 4.74 16.57
CA TYR A 314 10.82 4.46 17.66
C TYR A 314 11.26 3.26 18.52
N GLY A 315 12.37 2.61 18.16
CA GLY A 315 12.92 1.47 18.87
C GLY A 315 13.80 1.86 20.06
N ASN A 316 14.41 0.86 20.68
CA ASN A 316 15.46 1.08 21.68
C ASN A 316 16.81 1.20 20.97
N HIS A 317 17.56 2.27 21.25
CA HIS A 317 18.85 2.58 20.64
C HIS A 317 20.05 2.32 21.56
N GLY A 318 19.84 1.62 22.68
CA GLY A 318 20.88 1.31 23.66
C GLY A 318 21.38 2.58 24.34
N GLU A 319 22.68 2.83 24.25
CA GLU A 319 23.35 3.97 24.88
C GLU A 319 23.29 5.26 24.03
N TYR A 320 22.80 5.17 22.79
CA TYR A 320 22.74 6.31 21.88
C TYR A 320 21.47 7.15 22.10
N ASP A 321 21.66 8.38 22.57
CA ASP A 321 20.58 9.38 22.62
C ASP A 321 20.41 10.04 21.25
N ILE A 322 19.41 9.58 20.51
CA ILE A 322 19.09 10.04 19.15
C ILE A 322 18.47 11.44 19.09
N ASP A 323 18.10 12.01 20.24
CA ASP A 323 17.54 13.35 20.39
C ASP A 323 18.60 14.37 20.87
N SER A 324 19.81 13.91 21.20
CA SER A 324 20.91 14.77 21.63
C SER A 324 21.43 15.71 20.54
N ASP A 325 21.98 16.86 20.96
CA ASP A 325 22.65 17.80 20.05
C ASP A 325 23.90 17.20 19.40
N GLU A 326 24.59 16.27 20.09
CA GLU A 326 25.72 15.52 19.55
C GLU A 326 25.26 14.67 18.35
N PHE A 327 24.23 13.84 18.55
CA PHE A 327 23.68 12.99 17.49
C PHE A 327 23.17 13.82 16.30
N SER A 328 22.52 14.95 16.58
CA SER A 328 22.05 15.87 15.54
C SER A 328 23.18 16.36 14.64
N LYS A 329 24.31 16.79 15.22
CA LYS A 329 25.49 17.26 14.46
C LYS A 329 26.21 16.12 13.75
N ASP A 330 26.36 15.00 14.44
CA ASP A 330 27.12 13.86 13.94
C ASP A 330 26.41 13.13 12.80
N VAL A 331 25.07 13.08 12.84
CA VAL A 331 24.24 12.28 11.94
C VAL A 331 23.29 13.16 11.13
N TYR A 332 22.34 13.85 11.76
CA TYR A 332 21.23 14.48 11.03
C TYR A 332 21.68 15.62 10.13
N GLU A 333 22.64 16.45 10.54
CA GLU A 333 23.16 17.53 9.71
C GLU A 333 23.95 17.03 8.49
N LYS A 334 24.57 15.85 8.60
CA LYS A 334 25.34 15.21 7.53
C LYS A 334 24.47 14.38 6.59
N ALA A 335 23.34 13.85 7.08
CA ALA A 335 22.33 13.11 6.34
C ALA A 335 21.35 14.02 5.56
N GLY A 336 21.85 15.07 4.90
CA GLY A 336 21.04 15.95 4.06
C GLY A 336 20.59 15.28 2.77
N THR A 337 19.43 15.68 2.23
CA THR A 337 18.82 15.09 1.02
C THR A 337 19.80 14.97 -0.16
N PHE A 338 20.67 15.96 -0.36
CA PHE A 338 21.69 15.93 -1.41
C PHE A 338 22.71 14.79 -1.21
N ASN A 339 23.20 14.58 0.02
CA ASN A 339 24.17 13.53 0.33
C ASN A 339 23.53 12.14 0.17
N ILE A 340 22.28 11.98 0.60
CA ILE A 340 21.50 10.75 0.42
C ILE A 340 21.28 10.44 -1.08
N LEU A 341 20.87 11.43 -1.87
CA LEU A 341 20.72 11.27 -3.31
C LEU A 341 22.05 10.92 -3.98
N ARG A 342 23.13 11.60 -3.59
CA ARG A 342 24.49 11.31 -4.07
C ARG A 342 24.88 9.87 -3.76
N TYR A 343 24.64 9.40 -2.53
CA TYR A 343 24.89 8.03 -2.12
C TYR A 343 24.20 7.03 -3.05
N TYR A 344 22.90 7.16 -3.28
CA TYR A 344 22.17 6.22 -4.14
C TYR A 344 22.59 6.29 -5.62
N ILE A 345 22.95 7.47 -6.13
CA ILE A 345 23.47 7.62 -7.50
C ILE A 345 24.82 6.93 -7.66
N THR A 346 25.70 6.99 -6.65
CA THR A 346 27.01 6.31 -6.68
C THR A 346 26.93 4.83 -6.30
N HIS A 347 25.83 4.40 -5.68
CA HIS A 347 25.57 3.00 -5.29
C HIS A 347 24.28 2.47 -5.96
N PRO A 348 24.25 2.34 -7.30
CA PRO A 348 23.03 1.99 -8.03
C PRO A 348 22.49 0.60 -7.67
N SER A 349 23.34 -0.34 -7.25
CA SER A 349 22.91 -1.65 -6.75
C SER A 349 22.05 -1.51 -5.48
N ARG A 350 22.47 -0.67 -4.52
CA ARG A 350 21.70 -0.36 -3.32
C ARG A 350 20.41 0.36 -3.65
N LEU A 351 20.43 1.32 -4.59
CA LEU A 351 19.20 1.96 -5.04
C LEU A 351 18.23 0.91 -5.61
N LEU A 352 18.68 0.05 -6.53
CA LEU A 352 17.83 -0.98 -7.13
C LEU A 352 17.22 -1.93 -6.09
N GLU A 353 18.01 -2.36 -5.11
CA GLU A 353 17.53 -3.19 -3.99
C GLU A 353 16.40 -2.50 -3.20
N LYS A 354 16.58 -1.22 -2.85
CA LYS A 354 15.57 -0.48 -2.09
C LYS A 354 14.33 -0.16 -2.93
N MET A 355 14.50 0.08 -4.23
CA MET A 355 13.38 0.24 -5.17
C MET A 355 12.60 -1.06 -5.37
N ASP A 356 13.25 -2.22 -5.30
CA ASP A 356 12.59 -3.54 -5.34
C ASP A 356 11.69 -3.75 -4.11
N ILE A 357 12.21 -3.44 -2.91
CA ILE A 357 11.43 -3.50 -1.66
C ILE A 357 10.23 -2.53 -1.72
N SER A 358 10.46 -1.31 -2.22
CA SER A 358 9.43 -0.30 -2.41
C SER A 358 8.34 -0.73 -3.40
N ALA A 359 8.74 -1.35 -4.52
CA ALA A 359 7.83 -1.91 -5.52
C ALA A 359 6.93 -2.99 -4.91
N GLU A 360 7.51 -3.92 -4.15
CA GLU A 360 6.77 -4.98 -3.46
C GLU A 360 5.80 -4.41 -2.41
N ALA A 361 6.22 -3.40 -1.66
CA ALA A 361 5.35 -2.70 -0.70
C ALA A 361 4.19 -1.95 -1.39
N SER A 362 4.38 -1.48 -2.64
CA SER A 362 3.35 -0.75 -3.41
C SER A 362 2.20 -1.63 -3.92
N LEU A 363 2.34 -2.96 -3.85
CA LEU A 363 1.29 -3.88 -4.28
C LEU A 363 0.06 -3.83 -3.36
N SER A 364 0.27 -3.63 -2.06
CA SER A 364 -0.82 -3.41 -1.10
C SER A 364 -1.25 -1.94 -1.13
N LEU A 365 -2.56 -1.69 -1.11
CA LEU A 365 -3.09 -0.31 -1.15
C LEU A 365 -3.19 0.31 0.25
N ARG A 366 -3.17 -0.54 1.28
CA ARG A 366 -3.23 -0.15 2.69
C ARG A 366 -2.24 -0.96 3.52
N PRO A 367 -1.77 -0.43 4.66
CA PRO A 367 -0.85 -1.13 5.54
C PRO A 367 -1.39 -2.50 5.97
N PRO A 368 -0.65 -3.59 5.72
CA PRO A 368 -1.11 -4.95 6.03
C PRO A 368 -1.08 -5.30 7.52
N TYR A 369 -0.62 -4.39 8.38
CA TYR A 369 -0.63 -4.54 9.84
C TYR A 369 -1.74 -3.73 10.52
N LEU A 370 -2.64 -3.10 9.75
CA LEU A 370 -3.71 -2.27 10.29
C LEU A 370 -5.09 -2.88 10.02
N GLY A 371 -5.83 -3.14 11.08
CA GLY A 371 -7.21 -3.62 11.01
C GLY A 371 -8.15 -2.62 10.34
N ASN A 372 -9.24 -3.12 9.73
CA ASN A 372 -10.24 -2.30 9.06
C ASN A 372 -11.63 -2.34 9.68
N TYR A 373 -11.86 -3.23 10.65
CA TYR A 373 -13.13 -3.34 11.36
C TYR A 373 -13.00 -2.84 12.79
N THR A 374 -14.12 -2.40 13.34
CA THR A 374 -14.21 -2.11 14.78
C THR A 374 -14.17 -3.41 15.59
N LYS A 375 -13.90 -3.28 16.89
CA LYS A 375 -13.89 -4.42 17.81
C LYS A 375 -15.26 -5.06 17.95
N GLU A 376 -16.33 -4.26 17.87
CA GLU A 376 -17.72 -4.71 17.96
C GLU A 376 -18.13 -5.53 16.73
N ALA A 377 -17.61 -5.18 15.55
CA ALA A 377 -17.89 -5.91 14.31
C ALA A 377 -17.11 -7.23 14.21
N SER A 378 -15.98 -7.35 14.92
CA SER A 378 -15.14 -8.55 14.87
C SER A 378 -14.10 -8.59 15.99
N GLU A 379 -14.00 -9.73 16.68
CA GLU A 379 -12.95 -10.00 17.69
C GLU A 379 -11.59 -10.37 17.09
N GLU A 380 -11.53 -10.60 15.77
CA GLU A 380 -10.27 -10.87 15.06
C GLU A 380 -9.41 -9.59 14.94
N ILE A 381 -8.26 -9.55 15.61
CA ILE A 381 -7.27 -8.46 15.47
C ILE A 381 -6.78 -8.34 14.02
N VAL A 382 -6.51 -7.12 13.54
CA VAL A 382 -5.92 -6.88 12.20
C VAL A 382 -6.76 -7.55 11.09
N LYS A 383 -8.08 -7.53 11.21
CA LYS A 383 -8.98 -8.06 10.18
C LYS A 383 -9.07 -7.07 9.02
N HIS A 384 -8.75 -7.54 7.82
CA HIS A 384 -8.85 -6.75 6.60
C HIS A 384 -10.23 -6.87 5.95
N CYS A 385 -10.74 -5.76 5.42
CA CYS A 385 -11.97 -5.78 4.64
C CYS A 385 -11.68 -6.22 3.20
N THR A 386 -12.33 -7.29 2.73
CA THR A 386 -12.19 -7.80 1.36
C THR A 386 -13.34 -7.38 0.43
N LYS A 387 -14.28 -6.55 0.90
CA LYS A 387 -15.36 -6.01 0.06
C LYS A 387 -14.74 -5.17 -1.06
N PHE A 388 -15.05 -5.45 -2.32
CA PHE A 388 -14.53 -4.67 -3.45
C PHE A 388 -13.00 -4.51 -3.44
N SER A 389 -12.23 -5.54 -3.07
CA SER A 389 -10.75 -5.50 -3.05
C SER A 389 -10.11 -6.11 -4.32
N MET A 390 -10.84 -6.10 -5.45
CA MET A 390 -10.40 -6.78 -6.67
C MET A 390 -9.15 -6.14 -7.26
N TRP A 391 -9.03 -4.81 -7.22
CA TRP A 391 -7.88 -4.12 -7.74
C TRP A 391 -6.64 -4.36 -6.88
N GLU A 392 -6.78 -4.29 -5.55
CA GLU A 392 -5.70 -4.68 -4.62
C GLU A 392 -5.24 -6.13 -4.87
N ASN A 393 -6.16 -7.06 -5.08
CA ASN A 393 -5.83 -8.46 -5.36
C ASN A 393 -5.11 -8.66 -6.71
N ILE A 394 -5.48 -7.88 -7.75
CA ILE A 394 -4.75 -7.88 -9.03
C ILE A 394 -3.31 -7.42 -8.80
N ARG A 395 -3.09 -6.34 -8.04
CA ARG A 395 -1.74 -5.85 -7.73
C ARG A 395 -0.92 -6.91 -6.99
N LYS A 396 -1.48 -7.52 -5.93
CA LYS A 396 -0.83 -8.61 -5.19
C LYS A 396 -0.54 -9.85 -6.03
N SER A 397 -1.12 -10.00 -7.22
CA SER A 397 -0.75 -11.11 -8.12
C SER A 397 0.63 -10.95 -8.76
N PHE A 398 1.23 -9.76 -8.68
CA PHE A 398 2.56 -9.44 -9.19
C PHE A 398 3.67 -9.57 -8.14
N THR A 399 3.41 -10.16 -6.97
CA THR A 399 4.43 -10.40 -5.94
C THR A 399 5.63 -11.16 -6.51
N GLY A 400 6.83 -10.68 -6.21
CA GLY A 400 8.10 -11.19 -6.75
C GLY A 400 8.45 -10.60 -8.13
N PHE A 401 7.55 -9.83 -8.75
CA PHE A 401 7.72 -9.20 -10.05
C PHE A 401 7.27 -7.74 -10.06
N ALA A 402 7.11 -7.12 -8.88
CA ALA A 402 6.57 -5.77 -8.78
C ALA A 402 7.45 -4.75 -9.52
N LEU A 403 8.77 -4.78 -9.27
CA LEU A 403 9.70 -3.83 -9.87
C LEU A 403 9.78 -3.96 -11.41
N PRO A 404 10.00 -5.16 -12.00
CA PRO A 404 9.95 -5.33 -13.45
C PRO A 404 8.62 -4.87 -14.06
N THR A 405 7.49 -5.13 -13.40
CA THR A 405 6.16 -4.72 -13.86
C THR A 405 6.03 -3.20 -13.90
N ILE A 406 6.46 -2.50 -12.85
CA ILE A 406 6.45 -1.04 -12.78
C ILE A 406 7.32 -0.43 -13.88
N ILE A 407 8.55 -0.94 -14.06
CA ILE A 407 9.47 -0.50 -15.13
C ILE A 407 8.81 -0.68 -16.49
N ALA A 408 8.19 -1.83 -16.74
CA ALA A 408 7.54 -2.11 -18.00
C ALA A 408 6.36 -1.17 -18.28
N VAL A 409 5.54 -0.87 -17.27
CA VAL A 409 4.44 0.11 -17.38
C VAL A 409 4.98 1.50 -17.70
N PHE A 410 6.06 1.94 -17.04
CA PHE A 410 6.71 3.21 -17.35
C PHE A 410 7.19 3.28 -18.81
N LEU A 411 7.84 2.23 -19.30
CA LEU A 411 8.32 2.17 -20.68
C LEU A 411 7.17 2.19 -21.69
N ILE A 412 6.12 1.37 -21.48
CA ILE A 412 4.95 1.35 -22.37
C ILE A 412 4.26 2.72 -22.39
N TYR A 413 4.10 3.35 -21.22
CA TYR A 413 3.49 4.67 -21.11
C TYR A 413 4.31 5.73 -21.87
N ILE A 414 5.64 5.71 -21.76
CA ILE A 414 6.53 6.59 -22.53
C ILE A 414 6.35 6.33 -24.04
N CYS A 415 6.32 5.08 -24.49
CA CYS A 415 6.10 4.74 -25.89
C CYS A 415 4.76 5.27 -26.42
N LEU A 416 3.68 5.20 -25.63
CA LEU A 416 2.37 5.74 -26.00
C LEU A 416 2.36 7.27 -26.04
N ALA A 417 3.01 7.93 -25.09
CA ALA A 417 3.16 9.39 -25.11
C ALA A 417 3.95 9.85 -26.34
N LEU A 418 5.04 9.14 -26.70
CA LEU A 418 5.81 9.40 -27.92
C LEU A 418 5.00 9.13 -29.18
N HIS A 419 4.17 8.08 -29.20
CA HIS A 419 3.28 7.78 -30.31
C HIS A 419 2.25 8.91 -30.52
N LYS A 420 1.64 9.41 -29.45
CA LYS A 420 0.71 10.56 -29.49
C LYS A 420 1.42 11.81 -29.98
N LEU A 421 2.63 12.09 -29.50
CA LEU A 421 3.44 13.21 -29.97
C LEU A 421 3.72 13.14 -31.47
N TRP A 422 4.11 11.95 -31.96
CA TRP A 422 4.32 11.70 -33.39
C TRP A 422 3.04 11.86 -34.20
N GLU A 423 1.91 11.37 -33.70
CA GLU A 423 0.60 11.56 -34.35
C GLU A 423 0.23 13.04 -34.45
N TYR A 424 0.40 13.80 -33.36
CA TYR A 424 0.12 15.23 -33.35
C TYR A 424 1.04 16.03 -34.26
N LYS A 425 2.30 15.61 -34.45
CA LYS A 425 3.22 16.24 -35.39
C LYS A 425 2.81 16.03 -36.85
N ASN A 426 2.28 14.86 -37.19
CA ASN A 426 2.05 14.48 -38.58
C ASN A 426 0.61 14.76 -39.06
N LYS A 427 -0.39 14.69 -38.18
CA LYS A 427 -1.80 14.90 -38.54
C LYS A 427 -2.34 16.26 -38.17
N TYR A 428 -1.67 16.96 -37.27
CA TYR A 428 -2.17 18.18 -36.66
C TYR A 428 -1.07 19.23 -36.56
N VAL A 429 -1.43 20.46 -36.23
CA VAL A 429 -0.45 21.47 -35.82
C VAL A 429 -0.08 21.17 -34.37
N LEU A 430 1.17 20.75 -34.10
CA LEU A 430 1.71 20.43 -32.75
C LEU A 430 1.31 21.43 -31.66
N LYS A 431 1.22 22.72 -32.01
CA LYS A 431 0.78 23.80 -31.11
C LYS A 431 -0.63 23.58 -30.54
N GLU A 432 -1.45 22.68 -31.07
CA GLU A 432 -2.83 22.44 -30.65
C GLU A 432 -3.02 21.31 -29.62
N TYR A 433 -1.95 20.57 -29.27
CA TYR A 433 -2.05 19.36 -28.41
C TYR A 433 -0.92 19.24 -27.37
N TYR A 434 -0.15 20.30 -27.17
CA TYR A 434 0.98 20.28 -26.22
C TYR A 434 0.51 20.13 -24.76
N LEU A 435 -0.68 20.63 -24.38
CA LEU A 435 -1.21 20.43 -23.02
C LEU A 435 -1.50 18.96 -22.70
N ASP A 436 -2.00 18.18 -23.67
CA ASP A 436 -2.22 16.74 -23.51
C ASP A 436 -0.89 16.01 -23.27
N ILE A 437 0.12 16.27 -24.12
CA ILE A 437 1.46 15.68 -23.97
C ILE A 437 2.12 16.12 -22.65
N SER A 438 2.05 17.41 -22.31
CA SER A 438 2.60 17.93 -21.05
C SER A 438 1.91 17.34 -19.83
N ALA A 439 0.59 17.11 -19.88
CA ALA A 439 -0.12 16.45 -18.79
C ALA A 439 0.32 14.99 -18.63
N ARG A 440 0.56 14.28 -19.74
CA ARG A 440 1.06 12.90 -19.72
C ARG A 440 2.46 12.81 -19.12
N VAL A 441 3.36 13.71 -19.54
CA VAL A 441 4.73 13.80 -18.98
C VAL A 441 4.68 14.18 -17.51
N MET A 442 3.82 15.13 -17.12
CA MET A 442 3.63 15.51 -15.72
C MET A 442 3.14 14.33 -14.87
N LEU A 443 2.17 13.54 -15.36
CA LEU A 443 1.69 12.35 -14.65
C LEU A 443 2.77 11.27 -14.50
N LEU A 444 3.61 11.08 -15.53
CA LEU A 444 4.79 10.21 -15.47
C LEU A 444 5.78 10.68 -14.40
N LEU A 445 6.11 11.98 -14.39
CA LEU A 445 7.03 12.57 -13.41
C LEU A 445 6.48 12.52 -11.99
N PHE A 446 5.16 12.66 -11.82
CA PHE A 446 4.48 12.49 -10.55
C PHE A 446 4.66 11.09 -9.98
N ALA A 447 4.34 10.05 -10.78
CA ALA A 447 4.53 8.67 -10.36
C ALA A 447 6.02 8.36 -10.11
N ALA A 448 6.92 8.76 -11.00
CA ALA A 448 8.36 8.54 -10.81
C ALA A 448 8.91 9.21 -9.54
N ALA A 449 8.51 10.45 -9.26
CA ALA A 449 8.92 11.16 -8.05
C ALA A 449 8.40 10.46 -6.79
N GLN A 450 7.12 10.10 -6.74
CA GLN A 450 6.54 9.41 -5.58
C GLN A 450 6.97 7.96 -5.45
N PHE A 451 7.55 7.35 -6.48
CA PHE A 451 8.19 6.03 -6.38
C PHE A 451 9.53 6.11 -5.62
N ILE A 452 10.29 7.19 -5.83
CA ILE A 452 11.65 7.37 -5.30
C ILE A 452 11.65 8.06 -3.93
N ILE A 453 10.81 9.09 -3.74
CA ILE A 453 10.81 9.92 -2.53
C ILE A 453 10.62 9.12 -1.23
N PRO A 454 9.70 8.13 -1.13
CA PRO A 454 9.53 7.34 0.09
C PRO A 454 10.80 6.63 0.55
N VAL A 455 11.54 6.03 -0.38
CA VAL A 455 12.79 5.29 -0.11
C VAL A 455 13.90 6.25 0.33
N VAL A 456 14.07 7.34 -0.40
CA VAL A 456 15.12 8.33 -0.14
C VAL A 456 14.84 9.13 1.14
N GLY A 457 13.56 9.37 1.44
CA GLY A 457 13.15 10.26 2.53
C GLY A 457 12.85 9.55 3.85
N ASN A 458 12.53 8.26 3.86
CA ASN A 458 12.13 7.54 5.08
C ASN A 458 12.67 6.11 5.15
N GLY A 459 13.62 5.72 4.29
CA GLY A 459 14.15 4.36 4.23
C GLY A 459 13.03 3.33 4.01
N GLU A 460 13.09 2.21 4.72
CA GLU A 460 12.07 1.16 4.64
C GLU A 460 10.91 1.32 5.66
N ALA A 461 10.84 2.45 6.37
CA ALA A 461 9.84 2.64 7.41
C ALA A 461 8.45 2.93 6.81
N ASP A 462 7.49 2.07 7.16
CA ASP A 462 6.07 2.18 6.79
C ASP A 462 5.83 2.38 5.27
N LEU A 463 6.64 1.70 4.44
CA LEU A 463 6.64 1.88 2.98
C LEU A 463 5.24 1.74 2.38
N ALA A 464 4.46 0.71 2.74
CA ALA A 464 3.13 0.50 2.17
C ALA A 464 2.22 1.73 2.27
N LYS A 465 2.27 2.45 3.41
CA LYS A 465 1.55 3.71 3.59
C LYS A 465 2.14 4.82 2.72
N HIS A 466 3.45 4.98 2.72
CA HIS A 466 4.13 6.03 1.95
C HIS A 466 4.06 5.82 0.42
N MET A 467 3.81 4.60 -0.05
CA MET A 467 3.56 4.27 -1.47
C MET A 467 2.15 4.62 -1.94
N PHE A 468 1.25 5.05 -1.05
CA PHE A 468 -0.15 5.34 -1.40
C PHE A 468 -0.27 6.34 -2.56
N LEU A 469 0.45 7.46 -2.51
CA LEU A 469 0.34 8.49 -3.56
C LEU A 469 0.99 8.03 -4.88
N PHE A 470 2.06 7.24 -4.81
CA PHE A 470 2.59 6.54 -5.98
C PHE A 470 1.51 5.65 -6.62
N ASN A 471 0.81 4.84 -5.83
CA ASN A 471 -0.24 3.95 -6.30
C ASN A 471 -1.35 4.74 -7.01
N VAL A 472 -1.81 5.86 -6.42
CA VAL A 472 -2.82 6.75 -7.03
C VAL A 472 -2.37 7.25 -8.41
N PHE A 473 -1.12 7.70 -8.54
CA PHE A 473 -0.60 8.21 -9.81
C PHE A 473 -0.39 7.10 -10.83
N PHE A 474 0.22 6.00 -10.41
CA PHE A 474 0.49 4.83 -11.24
C PHE A 474 -0.82 4.23 -11.78
N ASP A 475 -1.87 4.18 -10.97
CA ASP A 475 -3.17 3.65 -11.37
C ASP A 475 -3.88 4.58 -12.36
N MET A 476 -3.73 5.90 -12.20
CA MET A 476 -4.19 6.84 -13.22
C MET A 476 -3.39 6.70 -14.53
N MET A 477 -2.08 6.43 -14.45
CA MET A 477 -1.27 6.14 -15.64
C MET A 477 -1.75 4.89 -16.36
N LEU A 478 -2.02 3.81 -15.62
CA LEU A 478 -2.59 2.57 -16.18
C LEU A 478 -3.93 2.82 -16.85
N PHE A 479 -4.79 3.63 -16.23
CA PHE A 479 -6.08 4.00 -16.82
C PHE A 479 -5.92 4.83 -18.11
N VAL A 480 -5.05 5.84 -18.11
CA VAL A 480 -4.76 6.65 -19.31
C VAL A 480 -4.15 5.79 -20.43
N MET A 481 -3.22 4.91 -20.07
CA MET A 481 -2.63 3.92 -20.98
C MET A 481 -3.70 3.02 -21.60
N PHE A 482 -4.65 2.52 -20.80
CA PHE A 482 -5.76 1.73 -21.29
C PHE A 482 -6.64 2.50 -22.29
N VAL A 483 -6.95 3.77 -21.99
CA VAL A 483 -7.68 4.64 -22.90
C VAL A 483 -6.95 4.80 -24.24
N ASP A 484 -5.63 5.03 -24.22
CA ASP A 484 -4.83 5.17 -25.43
C ASP A 484 -4.80 3.88 -26.27
N ILE A 485 -4.63 2.74 -25.62
CA ILE A 485 -4.63 1.43 -26.30
C ILE A 485 -5.97 1.21 -26.99
N VAL A 486 -7.08 1.51 -26.31
CA VAL A 486 -8.43 1.40 -26.90
C VAL A 486 -8.60 2.35 -28.08
N GLU A 487 -8.13 3.60 -27.98
CA GLU A 487 -8.17 4.53 -29.10
C GLU A 487 -7.37 4.01 -30.30
N ILE A 488 -6.18 3.48 -30.09
CA ILE A 488 -5.36 2.86 -31.14
C ILE A 488 -6.13 1.69 -31.76
N ILE A 489 -6.67 0.77 -30.96
CA ILE A 489 -7.42 -0.41 -31.45
C ILE A 489 -8.64 -0.01 -32.27
N ILE A 490 -9.40 1.01 -31.87
CA ILE A 490 -10.55 1.51 -32.63
C ILE A 490 -10.13 2.10 -33.98
N ILE A 491 -8.98 2.76 -34.00
CA ILE A 491 -8.47 3.49 -35.15
C ILE A 491 -7.77 2.54 -36.16
N VAL A 492 -7.12 1.47 -35.70
CA VAL A 492 -6.35 0.52 -36.53
C VAL A 492 -7.16 -0.16 -37.65
N PRO A 493 -8.42 -0.61 -37.46
CA PRO A 493 -9.26 -1.15 -38.52
C PRO A 493 -9.57 -0.13 -39.62
N ARG A 494 -9.78 1.15 -39.27
CA ARG A 494 -9.95 2.24 -40.24
C ARG A 494 -8.67 2.50 -41.03
N TYR A 495 -7.51 2.39 -40.38
CA TYR A 495 -6.24 2.39 -41.08
C TYR A 495 -5.94 1.10 -41.83
N ARG A 496 -6.64 -0.02 -41.66
CA ARG A 496 -6.39 -1.22 -42.47
C ARG A 496 -6.91 -1.02 -43.90
N ILE A 497 -8.07 -0.36 -44.03
CA ILE A 497 -8.67 0.05 -45.30
C ILE A 497 -7.84 1.17 -45.97
N ILE A 498 -7.36 2.15 -45.19
CA ILE A 498 -6.48 3.22 -45.71
C ILE A 498 -5.04 2.72 -45.91
N ALA A 499 -4.55 1.76 -45.11
CA ALA A 499 -3.23 1.18 -45.28
C ALA A 499 -3.18 0.22 -46.46
N GLU A 500 -4.27 -0.38 -46.94
CA GLU A 500 -4.23 -1.03 -48.26
C GLU A 500 -4.00 0.00 -49.38
N TYR A 501 -4.52 1.23 -49.23
CA TYR A 501 -4.25 2.35 -50.13
C TYR A 501 -2.85 2.97 -49.95
N VAL A 502 -2.35 3.08 -48.72
CA VAL A 502 -1.05 3.69 -48.36
C VAL A 502 0.11 2.68 -48.37
N LYS A 503 -0.13 1.37 -48.27
CA LYS A 503 0.88 0.30 -48.44
C LYS A 503 1.50 0.32 -49.84
N ASN A 504 0.80 0.91 -50.81
CA ASN A 504 1.36 1.21 -52.11
C ASN A 504 2.30 2.44 -52.12
N HIS A 505 2.32 3.30 -51.11
CA HIS A 505 3.04 4.59 -51.15
C HIS A 505 3.93 4.97 -49.94
N ILE A 506 3.87 4.39 -48.73
CA ILE A 506 4.81 4.77 -47.63
C ILE A 506 5.21 3.58 -46.71
N LYS A 507 6.54 3.40 -46.50
CA LYS A 507 7.23 2.24 -45.89
C LYS A 507 7.25 2.12 -44.34
N ASN A 508 6.87 3.14 -43.55
CA ASN A 508 7.31 3.25 -42.14
C ASN A 508 6.32 2.86 -41.02
N HIS A 509 5.14 2.29 -41.31
CA HIS A 509 4.13 1.98 -40.27
C HIS A 509 4.34 0.69 -39.46
N LYS A 510 5.30 -0.16 -39.83
CA LYS A 510 5.51 -1.46 -39.13
C LYS A 510 6.13 -1.33 -37.74
N ILE A 511 6.95 -0.29 -37.50
CA ILE A 511 7.76 -0.16 -36.28
C ILE A 511 6.91 0.15 -35.04
N ALA A 512 5.89 1.03 -35.16
CA ALA A 512 5.03 1.41 -34.04
C ALA A 512 4.12 0.28 -33.53
N LYS A 513 3.71 -0.67 -34.40
CA LYS A 513 2.89 -1.82 -33.99
C LYS A 513 3.70 -2.86 -33.20
N VAL A 514 4.98 -3.02 -33.53
CA VAL A 514 5.90 -3.93 -32.85
C VAL A 514 6.28 -3.40 -31.46
N LEU A 515 6.47 -2.09 -31.31
CA LEU A 515 6.86 -1.47 -30.03
C LEU A 515 5.79 -1.46 -28.92
N VAL A 516 4.49 -1.55 -29.25
CA VAL A 516 3.41 -1.48 -28.25
C VAL A 516 2.85 -2.86 -27.90
N PHE A 517 2.67 -3.74 -28.90
CA PHE A 517 2.00 -5.02 -28.68
C PHE A 517 2.94 -6.15 -28.24
N VAL A 518 4.23 -6.10 -28.65
CA VAL A 518 5.20 -7.16 -28.31
C VAL A 518 5.60 -7.11 -26.82
N PRO A 519 5.88 -5.96 -26.20
CA PRO A 519 6.19 -5.92 -24.77
C PRO A 519 4.98 -6.29 -23.91
N LEU A 520 3.78 -5.76 -24.23
CA LEU A 520 2.56 -6.06 -23.49
C LEU A 520 2.19 -7.55 -23.56
N ALA A 521 2.29 -8.17 -24.75
CA ALA A 521 2.07 -9.61 -24.90
C ALA A 521 3.16 -10.45 -24.24
N ALA A 522 4.43 -10.02 -24.25
CA ALA A 522 5.53 -10.71 -23.58
C ALA A 522 5.43 -10.64 -22.05
N ILE A 523 4.97 -9.52 -21.49
CA ILE A 523 4.73 -9.36 -20.05
C ILE A 523 3.56 -10.23 -19.62
N ILE A 524 2.42 -10.16 -20.32
CA ILE A 524 1.25 -10.98 -20.03
C ILE A 524 1.60 -12.48 -20.18
N ALA A 525 2.28 -12.87 -21.26
CA ALA A 525 2.72 -14.25 -21.46
C ALA A 525 3.75 -14.68 -20.40
N GLY A 526 4.69 -13.82 -20.01
CA GLY A 526 5.66 -14.10 -18.95
C GLY A 526 5.02 -14.31 -17.58
N ILE A 527 4.01 -13.51 -17.24
CA ILE A 527 3.23 -13.64 -16.00
C ILE A 527 2.43 -14.95 -16.01
N PHE A 528 1.74 -15.26 -17.11
CA PHE A 528 0.96 -16.49 -17.24
C PHE A 528 1.85 -17.74 -17.29
N LEU A 529 3.00 -17.69 -17.95
CA LEU A 529 3.96 -18.80 -18.01
C LEU A 529 4.64 -19.06 -16.67
N PHE A 530 4.88 -18.03 -15.86
CA PHE A 530 5.46 -18.18 -14.53
C PHE A 530 4.43 -18.64 -13.48
N GLN A 531 3.19 -18.14 -13.53
CA GLN A 531 2.11 -18.67 -12.68
C GLN A 531 1.72 -20.11 -13.04
N ALA A 532 1.99 -20.55 -14.28
CA ALA A 532 1.69 -21.90 -14.76
C ALA A 532 2.74 -22.97 -14.35
N HIS A 533 3.77 -22.63 -13.58
CA HIS A 533 4.83 -23.58 -13.25
C HIS A 533 5.14 -23.61 -11.76
N ASN A 534 4.75 -24.72 -11.10
CA ASN A 534 5.48 -25.47 -10.07
C ASN A 534 4.46 -26.38 -9.34
N LYS A 535 4.11 -27.51 -9.96
CA LYS A 535 3.52 -28.61 -9.21
C LYS A 535 4.69 -29.41 -8.67
N ASN A 536 4.86 -29.39 -7.36
CA ASN A 536 5.75 -30.33 -6.70
C ASN A 536 5.17 -31.74 -6.84
N ASP A 537 6.06 -32.73 -6.82
CA ASP A 537 5.64 -34.11 -6.67
C ASP A 537 4.90 -34.29 -5.35
N THR A 538 3.89 -35.16 -5.36
CA THR A 538 3.07 -35.40 -4.18
C THR A 538 3.26 -36.80 -3.63
N LEU A 539 3.15 -36.91 -2.31
CA LEU A 539 3.19 -38.17 -1.58
C LEU A 539 1.87 -38.37 -0.82
N SER A 540 1.30 -39.56 -0.90
CA SER A 540 0.17 -39.96 -0.05
C SER A 540 0.72 -40.71 1.17
N PHE A 541 0.54 -40.16 2.38
CA PHE A 541 1.13 -40.73 3.59
C PHE A 541 0.31 -40.39 4.84
N GLY A 542 -0.05 -41.40 5.64
CA GLY A 542 -0.90 -41.20 6.83
C GLY A 542 -2.38 -40.98 6.50
N LYS A 543 -3.22 -41.13 7.53
CA LYS A 543 -4.65 -40.84 7.49
C LYS A 543 -5.05 -39.92 8.63
N PHE A 544 -6.00 -39.04 8.36
CA PHE A 544 -6.62 -38.19 9.36
C PHE A 544 -8.11 -38.03 9.03
N GLU A 545 -8.97 -38.25 10.03
CA GLU A 545 -10.44 -38.28 9.92
C GLU A 545 -10.94 -39.16 8.76
N GLY A 546 -10.33 -40.33 8.60
CA GLY A 546 -10.67 -41.30 7.56
C GLY A 546 -10.21 -40.92 6.14
N LYS A 547 -9.52 -39.80 5.95
CA LYS A 547 -8.98 -39.36 4.66
C LYS A 547 -7.48 -39.57 4.60
N THR A 548 -6.98 -40.08 3.48
CA THR A 548 -5.54 -40.13 3.20
C THR A 548 -5.00 -38.72 3.02
N LEU A 549 -3.91 -38.40 3.71
CA LEU A 549 -3.26 -37.09 3.59
C LEU A 549 -2.35 -37.06 2.36
N VAL A 550 -2.41 -35.94 1.64
CA VAL A 550 -1.54 -35.65 0.50
C VAL A 550 -0.53 -34.58 0.90
N TRP A 551 0.72 -34.83 0.57
CA TRP A 551 1.84 -33.97 0.92
C TRP A 551 2.58 -33.52 -0.32
N GLU A 552 2.99 -32.26 -0.36
CA GLU A 552 3.90 -31.72 -1.37
C GLU A 552 5.34 -31.98 -0.93
N ILE A 553 6.14 -32.63 -1.78
CA ILE A 553 7.57 -32.83 -1.53
C ILE A 553 8.28 -31.53 -1.90
N VAL A 554 8.87 -30.86 -0.90
CA VAL A 554 9.60 -29.60 -1.10
C VAL A 554 11.11 -29.77 -1.13
N GLU A 555 11.60 -30.90 -0.62
CA GLU A 555 13.00 -31.31 -0.68
C GLU A 555 13.08 -32.83 -0.75
N GLU A 556 13.98 -33.32 -1.60
CA GLU A 556 14.26 -34.75 -1.74
C GLU A 556 15.77 -34.95 -1.60
N THR A 557 16.16 -35.80 -0.64
CA THR A 557 17.55 -36.24 -0.45
C THR A 557 17.63 -37.77 -0.62
N ASP A 558 18.82 -38.33 -0.45
CA ASP A 558 19.00 -39.79 -0.45
C ASP A 558 18.38 -40.44 0.80
N GLU A 559 18.30 -39.72 1.91
CA GLU A 559 17.80 -40.25 3.19
C GLU A 559 16.31 -39.96 3.44
N TYR A 560 15.82 -38.81 2.97
CA TYR A 560 14.50 -38.32 3.39
C TYR A 560 13.80 -37.44 2.35
N TYR A 561 12.49 -37.34 2.52
CA TYR A 561 11.62 -36.33 1.93
C TYR A 561 11.26 -35.27 2.97
N PHE A 562 11.45 -33.98 2.67
CA PHE A 562 10.81 -32.91 3.43
C PHE A 562 9.46 -32.62 2.78
N VAL A 563 8.39 -32.76 3.57
CA VAL A 563 7.04 -32.68 3.05
C VAL A 563 6.18 -31.67 3.80
N ILE A 564 5.29 -31.01 3.07
CA ILE A 564 4.32 -30.05 3.60
C ILE A 564 2.93 -30.52 3.22
N CYS A 565 2.00 -30.54 4.18
CA CYS A 565 0.65 -30.99 3.89
C CYS A 565 -0.01 -30.09 2.85
N LYS A 566 -0.63 -30.71 1.84
CA LYS A 566 -1.24 -29.97 0.73
C LYS A 566 -2.45 -29.17 1.18
N ASP A 567 -3.20 -29.68 2.15
CA ASP A 567 -4.46 -29.12 2.63
C ASP A 567 -4.38 -28.81 4.13
N ILE A 568 -5.29 -27.95 4.60
CA ILE A 568 -5.47 -27.71 6.03
C ILE A 568 -6.12 -28.95 6.66
N VAL A 569 -5.46 -29.53 7.67
CA VAL A 569 -5.93 -30.78 8.31
C VAL A 569 -6.96 -30.54 9.40
N ALA A 570 -6.89 -29.39 10.08
CA ALA A 570 -7.79 -29.00 11.16
C ALA A 570 -7.79 -27.47 11.32
N LYS A 571 -8.79 -26.92 12.00
CA LYS A 571 -8.79 -25.55 12.50
C LYS A 571 -8.76 -25.56 14.02
N ARG A 572 -7.82 -24.81 14.62
CA ARG A 572 -7.69 -24.72 16.07
C ARG A 572 -6.80 -23.56 16.50
N ALA A 573 -6.93 -23.20 17.77
CA ALA A 573 -6.05 -22.26 18.44
C ALA A 573 -4.61 -22.77 18.43
N PHE A 574 -3.65 -21.85 18.28
CA PHE A 574 -2.24 -22.14 18.49
C PHE A 574 -1.97 -22.55 19.94
N SER A 575 -2.51 -21.78 20.87
CA SER A 575 -2.52 -22.07 22.30
C SER A 575 -3.78 -21.50 22.95
N SER A 576 -4.51 -22.31 23.71
CA SER A 576 -5.69 -21.89 24.47
C SER A 576 -5.38 -20.89 25.59
N GLU A 577 -4.14 -20.87 26.07
CA GLU A 577 -3.63 -19.87 27.03
C GLU A 577 -3.22 -18.55 26.36
N CYS A 578 -3.50 -18.41 25.05
CA CYS A 578 -3.12 -17.25 24.25
C CYS A 578 -1.61 -16.97 24.22
N SER A 579 -0.76 -17.98 24.46
CA SER A 579 0.70 -17.88 24.37
C SER A 579 1.21 -18.15 22.95
N ASN A 580 2.20 -17.39 22.48
CA ASN A 580 2.87 -17.61 21.19
C ASN A 580 4.12 -18.49 21.26
N LEU A 581 4.41 -19.07 22.43
CA LEU A 581 5.56 -19.93 22.63
C LEU A 581 5.32 -21.34 22.05
N TRP A 582 6.03 -21.66 20.96
CA TRP A 582 5.83 -22.92 20.21
C TRP A 582 5.97 -24.20 21.07
N ILE A 583 6.99 -24.27 21.93
CA ILE A 583 7.31 -25.50 22.68
C ILE A 583 6.18 -25.92 23.64
N GLU A 584 5.42 -24.95 24.15
CA GLU A 584 4.31 -25.15 25.08
C GLU A 584 2.94 -25.19 24.39
N SER A 585 2.89 -24.91 23.08
CA SER A 585 1.66 -24.73 22.32
C SER A 585 0.80 -26.00 22.23
N ASP A 586 -0.51 -25.81 22.25
CA ASP A 586 -1.51 -26.89 22.13
C ASP A 586 -1.48 -27.54 20.74
N ILE A 587 -1.06 -26.80 19.70
CA ILE A 587 -0.84 -27.35 18.37
C ILE A 587 0.33 -28.32 18.38
N ARG A 588 1.48 -27.93 18.94
CA ARG A 588 2.66 -28.80 18.98
C ARG A 588 2.38 -30.09 19.74
N LYS A 589 1.74 -30.00 20.91
CA LYS A 589 1.35 -31.16 21.73
C LYS A 589 0.48 -32.13 20.92
N TRP A 590 -0.63 -31.64 20.38
CA TRP A 590 -1.56 -32.46 19.58
C TRP A 590 -0.96 -33.04 18.30
N LEU A 591 -0.11 -32.28 17.59
CA LEU A 591 0.56 -32.76 16.37
C LEU A 591 1.42 -33.99 16.64
N ASN A 592 1.96 -34.10 17.86
CA ASN A 592 2.90 -35.15 18.25
C ASN A 592 2.28 -36.16 19.23
N ASP A 593 0.99 -36.04 19.53
CA ASP A 593 0.25 -36.93 20.42
C ASP A 593 -0.18 -38.20 19.68
N GLU A 594 0.18 -39.36 20.25
CA GLU A 594 -0.14 -40.68 19.73
C GLU A 594 -1.38 -41.31 20.39
N ASP A 595 -1.90 -40.70 21.46
CA ASP A 595 -3.09 -41.12 22.18
C ASP A 595 -4.38 -40.61 21.52
N GLU A 596 -5.53 -41.14 21.95
CA GLU A 596 -6.84 -40.83 21.36
C GLU A 596 -7.11 -39.32 21.29
N GLY A 597 -7.34 -38.82 20.07
CA GLY A 597 -7.57 -37.39 19.79
C GLY A 597 -6.33 -36.63 19.29
N GLY A 598 -5.14 -37.22 19.39
CA GLY A 598 -3.89 -36.71 18.81
C GLY A 598 -3.82 -36.87 17.29
N PHE A 599 -3.00 -36.06 16.62
CA PHE A 599 -2.81 -36.16 15.16
C PHE A 599 -2.13 -37.48 14.75
N LEU A 600 -1.07 -37.89 15.46
CA LEU A 600 -0.34 -39.12 15.16
C LEU A 600 -1.07 -40.38 15.60
N SER A 601 -2.09 -40.29 16.46
CA SER A 601 -2.91 -41.44 16.85
C SER A 601 -3.57 -42.16 15.65
N GLN A 602 -3.79 -41.44 14.55
CA GLN A 602 -4.43 -41.94 13.34
C GLN A 602 -3.44 -42.51 12.30
N PHE A 603 -2.14 -42.49 12.60
CA PHE A 603 -1.08 -43.07 11.78
C PHE A 603 -0.77 -44.48 12.29
N ASN A 604 -0.46 -45.41 11.38
CA ASN A 604 -0.04 -46.75 11.78
C ASN A 604 1.42 -46.76 12.27
N ASN A 605 1.84 -47.84 12.93
CA ASN A 605 3.18 -47.92 13.53
C ASN A 605 4.33 -47.78 12.51
N ASN A 606 4.17 -48.31 11.29
CA ASN A 606 5.19 -48.17 10.25
C ASN A 606 5.30 -46.73 9.76
N GLU A 607 4.17 -46.04 9.60
CA GLU A 607 4.14 -44.62 9.26
C GLU A 607 4.77 -43.77 10.37
N LYS A 608 4.41 -44.02 11.64
CA LYS A 608 5.02 -43.33 12.79
C LYS A 608 6.53 -43.52 12.85
N MET A 609 7.03 -44.71 12.53
CA MET A 609 8.46 -45.00 12.43
C MET A 609 9.10 -44.27 11.25
N ALA A 610 8.43 -44.13 10.11
CA ALA A 610 8.99 -43.44 8.95
C ALA A 610 9.23 -41.92 9.19
N ILE A 611 8.58 -41.30 10.18
CA ILE A 611 8.76 -39.88 10.50
C ILE A 611 10.08 -39.68 11.27
N LYS A 612 10.97 -38.81 10.76
CA LYS A 612 12.24 -38.45 11.42
C LYS A 612 12.00 -37.40 12.51
N THR A 613 12.67 -37.57 13.64
CA THR A 613 12.87 -36.49 14.62
C THR A 613 14.02 -35.61 14.16
N VAL A 614 13.82 -34.30 14.14
CA VAL A 614 14.81 -33.30 13.69
C VAL A 614 14.95 -32.17 14.68
N GLN A 615 16.13 -31.53 14.70
CA GLN A 615 16.39 -30.33 15.50
C GLN A 615 16.05 -29.09 14.67
N LEU A 616 15.09 -28.28 15.12
CA LEU A 616 14.63 -27.11 14.37
C LEU A 616 14.80 -25.82 15.17
N LYS A 617 15.34 -24.79 14.51
CA LYS A 617 15.36 -23.42 15.04
C LYS A 617 13.95 -22.84 15.04
N THR A 618 13.56 -22.28 16.17
CA THR A 618 12.29 -21.54 16.34
C THR A 618 12.55 -20.17 16.94
N VAL A 619 12.07 -19.14 16.25
CA VAL A 619 12.16 -17.74 16.69
C VAL A 619 11.29 -17.52 17.92
N LEU A 620 11.76 -16.68 18.84
CA LEU A 620 11.08 -16.30 20.07
C LEU A 620 10.66 -14.84 20.05
N ALA A 621 9.52 -14.54 20.67
CA ALA A 621 9.15 -13.15 20.95
C ALA A 621 10.08 -12.57 22.04
N PRO A 622 10.29 -11.24 22.08
CA PRO A 622 11.11 -10.57 23.09
C PRO A 622 10.77 -10.93 24.55
N ALA A 623 9.50 -11.20 24.86
CA ALA A 623 9.05 -11.65 26.19
C ALA A 623 9.72 -12.97 26.63
N TYR A 624 10.06 -13.83 25.66
CA TYR A 624 10.67 -15.14 25.88
C TYR A 624 12.19 -15.15 25.66
N LYS A 625 12.83 -13.97 25.58
CA LYS A 625 14.29 -13.86 25.33
C LYS A 625 15.16 -14.64 26.31
N LYS A 626 14.68 -14.89 27.54
CA LYS A 626 15.39 -15.67 28.56
C LYS A 626 15.57 -17.15 28.20
N TYR A 627 14.74 -17.66 27.28
CA TYR A 627 14.83 -19.02 26.74
C TYR A 627 15.66 -19.09 25.45
N ALA A 628 16.20 -17.97 24.97
CA ALA A 628 16.94 -17.93 23.73
C ALA A 628 18.33 -18.57 23.91
N GLU A 629 18.64 -19.51 23.01
CA GLU A 629 19.95 -20.16 22.87
C GLU A 629 20.83 -19.44 21.83
N SER A 630 20.21 -18.65 20.96
CA SER A 630 20.88 -17.89 19.90
C SER A 630 20.13 -16.60 19.56
N GLY A 631 20.82 -15.68 18.88
CA GLY A 631 20.28 -14.38 18.48
C GLY A 631 20.31 -13.33 19.59
N TYR A 632 20.28 -12.07 19.20
CA TYR A 632 20.48 -10.94 20.11
C TYR A 632 19.44 -9.83 19.95
N GLN A 633 18.50 -9.99 19.01
CA GLN A 633 17.47 -8.99 18.71
C GLN A 633 16.09 -9.62 18.40
N PRO A 634 15.00 -8.84 18.42
CA PRO A 634 13.69 -9.29 17.96
C PRO A 634 13.66 -9.59 16.46
N HIS A 635 12.84 -10.56 16.04
CA HIS A 635 12.53 -10.74 14.62
C HIS A 635 11.49 -9.72 14.16
N TYR A 636 11.88 -8.85 13.23
CA TYR A 636 10.98 -7.82 12.71
C TYR A 636 10.00 -8.41 11.70
N TRP A 637 8.82 -7.81 11.61
CA TRP A 637 7.76 -8.28 10.73
C TRP A 637 7.77 -7.51 9.40
N PHE A 638 7.65 -8.26 8.32
CA PHE A 638 7.36 -7.78 6.98
C PHE A 638 6.31 -8.71 6.36
N SER A 639 5.33 -8.15 5.67
CA SER A 639 4.18 -8.91 5.17
C SER A 639 4.38 -9.53 3.79
N VAL A 640 5.28 -8.96 2.99
CA VAL A 640 5.38 -9.29 1.57
C VAL A 640 6.25 -10.53 1.37
N PRO A 641 5.74 -11.56 0.66
CA PRO A 641 6.54 -12.72 0.28
C PRO A 641 7.84 -12.32 -0.43
N GLY A 642 8.91 -13.06 -0.17
CA GLY A 642 10.28 -12.76 -0.61
C GLY A 642 11.06 -11.79 0.29
N LYS A 643 10.40 -11.13 1.25
CA LYS A 643 11.01 -10.16 2.17
C LYS A 643 10.65 -10.42 3.63
N THR A 644 10.04 -11.56 3.96
CA THR A 644 9.51 -11.85 5.32
C THR A 644 10.55 -12.35 6.33
N ILE A 645 11.70 -12.81 5.84
CA ILE A 645 12.80 -13.40 6.62
C ILE A 645 13.86 -12.38 7.07
N GLN A 646 13.57 -11.09 6.98
CA GLN A 646 14.46 -10.01 7.43
C GLN A 646 14.99 -10.32 8.82
N ASN A 647 16.29 -10.17 9.05
CA ASN A 647 16.98 -10.40 10.33
C ASN A 647 16.73 -11.75 11.06
N TYR A 648 16.16 -12.76 10.40
CA TYR A 648 15.79 -14.05 10.99
C TYR A 648 16.98 -14.74 11.70
N ASP A 649 18.15 -14.72 11.07
CA ASP A 649 19.31 -15.44 11.61
C ASP A 649 19.87 -14.80 12.89
N ASN A 650 19.69 -13.49 13.05
CA ASN A 650 20.12 -12.71 14.22
C ASN A 650 19.06 -12.64 15.33
N SER A 651 17.87 -13.19 15.08
CA SER A 651 16.72 -13.08 15.99
C SER A 651 16.80 -14.05 17.15
N TYR A 652 16.28 -13.66 18.33
CA TYR A 652 16.14 -14.55 19.49
C TYR A 652 15.49 -15.87 19.06
N ALA A 653 16.15 -16.99 19.36
CA ALA A 653 15.69 -18.29 18.95
C ALA A 653 16.19 -19.39 19.90
N MET A 654 15.47 -20.50 19.90
CA MET A 654 15.86 -21.76 20.54
C MET A 654 15.81 -22.89 19.52
N VAL A 655 16.47 -23.99 19.84
CA VAL A 655 16.40 -25.24 19.08
C VAL A 655 15.55 -26.25 19.84
N SER A 656 14.65 -26.93 19.14
CA SER A 656 13.83 -28.00 19.73
C SER A 656 13.74 -29.23 18.82
N GLU A 657 13.58 -30.39 19.44
CA GLU A 657 13.28 -31.63 18.73
C GLU A 657 11.84 -31.65 18.26
N GLU A 658 11.64 -31.95 16.97
CA GLU A 658 10.34 -31.96 16.31
C GLU A 658 10.18 -33.22 15.45
N ARG A 659 9.00 -33.87 15.52
CA ARG A 659 8.59 -34.95 14.58
C ARG A 659 7.62 -34.40 13.54
N VAL A 660 6.48 -33.87 13.99
CA VAL A 660 5.51 -33.15 13.15
C VAL A 660 5.37 -31.72 13.68
N PHE A 661 5.52 -30.74 12.79
CA PHE A 661 5.61 -29.32 13.17
C PHE A 661 4.86 -28.41 12.20
N LEU A 662 4.74 -27.13 12.58
CA LEU A 662 4.35 -26.06 11.66
C LEU A 662 5.59 -25.41 11.05
N LEU A 663 5.48 -24.93 9.82
CA LEU A 663 6.57 -24.19 9.18
C LEU A 663 6.94 -22.94 9.98
N SER A 664 8.23 -22.68 10.09
CA SER A 664 8.77 -21.36 10.40
C SER A 664 8.60 -20.43 9.19
N ILE A 665 8.72 -19.13 9.42
CA ILE A 665 8.72 -18.14 8.34
C ILE A 665 9.87 -18.37 7.34
N LYS A 666 11.04 -18.87 7.81
CA LYS A 666 12.18 -19.16 6.93
C LYS A 666 11.88 -20.34 6.01
N GLU A 667 11.34 -21.43 6.54
CA GLU A 667 10.92 -22.59 5.73
C GLU A 667 9.79 -22.19 4.76
N TRP A 668 8.79 -21.44 5.24
CA TRP A 668 7.70 -20.95 4.39
C TRP A 668 8.19 -20.07 3.23
N GLU A 669 9.21 -19.26 3.46
CA GLU A 669 9.79 -18.39 2.43
C GLU A 669 10.70 -19.15 1.46
N SER A 670 11.58 -20.01 1.98
CA SER A 670 12.64 -20.66 1.23
C SER A 670 12.16 -21.77 0.30
N TYR A 671 11.10 -22.49 0.67
CA TYR A 671 10.61 -23.60 -0.12
C TYR A 671 9.48 -23.17 -1.08
N LYS A 672 9.49 -23.76 -2.28
CA LYS A 672 8.43 -23.56 -3.27
C LYS A 672 7.34 -24.60 -3.02
N PHE A 673 6.13 -24.16 -2.72
CA PHE A 673 4.92 -24.99 -2.59
C PHE A 673 3.69 -24.09 -2.74
N ASP A 674 2.49 -24.68 -2.79
CA ASP A 674 1.27 -23.86 -2.81
C ASP A 674 1.02 -23.18 -1.45
N LYS A 675 1.38 -21.90 -1.37
CA LYS A 675 1.19 -21.06 -0.18
C LYS A 675 -0.28 -20.74 0.11
N LYS A 676 -1.21 -20.90 -0.85
CA LYS A 676 -2.63 -20.52 -0.73
C LYS A 676 -3.51 -21.73 -0.46
N LYS A 677 -3.79 -21.99 0.82
CA LYS A 677 -4.58 -23.16 1.27
C LYS A 677 -6.10 -22.93 1.36
N GLY A 678 -6.64 -21.91 0.69
CA GLY A 678 -8.06 -21.53 0.73
C GLY A 678 -8.57 -20.91 2.04
N ALA A 679 -7.89 -21.16 3.15
CA ALA A 679 -8.07 -20.49 4.43
C ALA A 679 -6.73 -20.05 5.03
N MET A 680 -6.80 -19.23 6.07
CA MET A 680 -5.63 -18.78 6.81
C MET A 680 -5.07 -19.93 7.64
N TYR A 681 -3.74 -20.02 7.79
CA TYR A 681 -3.09 -21.06 8.61
C TYR A 681 -1.91 -20.53 9.42
N TRP A 682 -1.60 -21.23 10.52
CA TRP A 682 -0.53 -20.87 11.44
C TRP A 682 0.87 -21.14 10.88
N LEU A 683 1.80 -20.28 11.26
CA LEU A 683 3.24 -20.58 11.26
C LEU A 683 3.70 -20.78 12.72
N ARG A 684 4.81 -21.49 12.96
CA ARG A 684 5.41 -21.55 14.31
C ARG A 684 6.17 -20.28 14.70
N THR A 685 6.26 -19.29 13.80
CA THR A 685 6.97 -18.05 14.04
C THR A 685 6.07 -17.05 14.78
N PRO A 686 6.49 -16.52 15.94
CA PRO A 686 5.73 -15.55 16.69
C PRO A 686 5.75 -14.16 16.03
N TYR A 687 4.81 -13.31 16.43
CA TYR A 687 4.94 -11.86 16.27
C TYR A 687 5.72 -11.27 17.47
N THR A 688 5.97 -9.96 17.47
CA THR A 688 6.76 -9.31 18.52
C THR A 688 6.06 -9.28 19.89
N ASN A 689 4.74 -9.45 19.96
CA ASN A 689 3.98 -9.52 21.22
C ASN A 689 3.75 -10.99 21.60
N GLU A 690 3.84 -11.30 22.89
CA GLU A 690 3.74 -12.66 23.48
C GLU A 690 2.45 -13.43 23.16
N ASN A 691 1.38 -12.74 22.80
CA ASN A 691 0.08 -13.38 22.55
C ASN A 691 -0.29 -13.48 21.06
N VAL A 692 0.63 -13.08 20.17
CA VAL A 692 0.36 -12.96 18.74
C VAL A 692 1.30 -13.86 17.95
N VAL A 693 0.74 -14.65 17.02
CA VAL A 693 1.45 -15.62 16.17
C VAL A 693 1.26 -15.24 14.71
N ARG A 694 2.28 -15.48 13.87
CA ARG A 694 2.18 -15.24 12.43
C ARG A 694 1.27 -16.26 11.76
N VAL A 695 0.55 -15.78 10.76
CA VAL A 695 -0.35 -16.58 9.92
C VAL A 695 -0.12 -16.28 8.47
N VAL A 696 -0.39 -17.24 7.60
CA VAL A 696 -0.47 -17.01 6.16
C VAL A 696 -1.93 -16.78 5.80
N GLY A 697 -2.23 -15.64 5.18
CA GLY A 697 -3.57 -15.28 4.73
C GLY A 697 -4.02 -16.06 3.51
N LYS A 698 -5.31 -15.94 3.16
CA LYS A 698 -5.89 -16.57 1.96
C LYS A 698 -5.23 -16.11 0.65
N ASP A 699 -4.67 -14.91 0.66
CA ASP A 699 -3.93 -14.32 -0.45
C ASP A 699 -2.45 -14.73 -0.50
N GLY A 700 -1.98 -15.52 0.47
CA GLY A 700 -0.59 -15.98 0.55
C GLY A 700 0.36 -14.96 1.19
N TYR A 701 -0.14 -13.87 1.76
CA TYR A 701 0.68 -12.90 2.50
C TYR A 701 0.78 -13.28 3.98
N VAL A 702 1.81 -12.80 4.66
CA VAL A 702 2.03 -13.10 6.09
C VAL A 702 1.44 -11.99 6.96
N TYR A 703 0.48 -12.39 7.79
CA TYR A 703 -0.18 -11.56 8.78
C TYR A 703 0.11 -12.09 10.18
N HIS A 704 -0.66 -11.65 11.16
CA HIS A 704 -0.56 -12.11 12.54
C HIS A 704 -1.93 -12.05 13.24
N LYS A 705 -2.15 -12.98 14.17
CA LYS A 705 -3.42 -13.16 14.91
C LYS A 705 -3.15 -13.56 16.35
N LEU A 706 -4.15 -13.40 17.23
CA LEU A 706 -4.08 -13.87 18.62
C LEU A 706 -3.96 -15.39 18.66
N ALA A 707 -3.09 -15.91 19.51
CA ALA A 707 -2.76 -17.33 19.57
C ALA A 707 -3.96 -18.23 19.96
N ASP A 708 -4.98 -17.69 20.61
CA ASP A 708 -6.20 -18.40 21.03
C ASP A 708 -7.28 -18.49 19.93
N MET A 709 -7.05 -17.90 18.75
CA MET A 709 -8.01 -17.94 17.65
C MET A 709 -8.25 -19.36 17.12
N LYS A 710 -9.49 -19.85 17.22
CA LYS A 710 -9.85 -21.24 16.85
C LYS A 710 -10.07 -21.46 15.36
N GLU A 711 -10.35 -20.41 14.59
CA GLU A 711 -10.72 -20.51 13.16
C GLU A 711 -9.53 -20.49 12.18
N VAL A 712 -8.31 -20.63 12.69
CA VAL A 712 -7.08 -20.66 11.89
C VAL A 712 -6.65 -22.10 11.62
N GLY A 713 -6.28 -22.39 10.37
CA GLY A 713 -5.93 -23.72 9.91
C GLY A 713 -4.55 -24.18 10.39
N VAL A 714 -4.39 -25.50 10.43
CA VAL A 714 -3.13 -26.20 10.69
C VAL A 714 -2.64 -26.83 9.39
N VAL A 715 -1.40 -26.51 9.01
CA VAL A 715 -0.69 -27.12 7.88
C VAL A 715 0.55 -27.81 8.42
N PRO A 716 0.48 -29.12 8.69
CA PRO A 716 1.62 -29.87 9.22
C PRO A 716 2.75 -29.98 8.18
N ALA A 717 3.97 -30.08 8.67
CA ALA A 717 5.17 -30.41 7.91
C ALA A 717 6.01 -31.42 8.70
N MET A 718 6.77 -32.26 7.99
CA MET A 718 7.62 -33.28 8.59
C MET A 718 8.67 -33.82 7.61
N TYR A 719 9.66 -34.52 8.17
CA TYR A 719 10.66 -35.25 7.41
C TYR A 719 10.33 -36.75 7.42
N ILE A 720 10.28 -37.37 6.24
CA ILE A 720 9.92 -38.78 6.08
C ILE A 720 11.10 -39.55 5.52
N ARG A 721 11.42 -40.70 6.12
CA ARG A 721 12.45 -41.64 5.66
C ARG A 721 12.10 -42.23 4.29
N LYS A 722 13.02 -42.11 3.34
CA LYS A 722 12.81 -42.52 1.94
C LYS A 722 12.81 -44.04 1.75
N ASP A 723 13.57 -44.77 2.56
CA ASP A 723 13.61 -46.24 2.57
C ASP A 723 12.30 -46.90 3.05
N MET A 724 11.41 -46.12 3.67
CA MET A 724 10.16 -46.62 4.25
C MET A 724 8.91 -46.22 3.45
N VAL A 725 9.02 -45.43 2.37
CA VAL A 725 7.85 -44.89 1.64
C VAL A 725 8.06 -44.89 0.11
N VAL A 726 7.02 -45.26 -0.64
CA VAL A 726 7.04 -45.29 -2.11
C VAL A 726 6.32 -44.07 -2.70
N LYS A 727 6.99 -43.35 -3.61
CA LYS A 727 6.44 -42.19 -4.34
C LYS A 727 5.34 -42.64 -5.32
N GLN A 728 4.28 -41.84 -5.44
CA GLN A 728 3.31 -41.99 -6.54
C GLN A 728 3.80 -41.15 -7.73
N GLY A 729 3.99 -41.79 -8.89
CA GLY A 729 4.50 -41.17 -10.11
C GLY A 729 3.48 -40.30 -10.85
#